data_AF-A0A1I6EI68-F1
#
_entry.id   AF-A0A1I6EI68-F1
#
_cell.length_a   1.000
_cell.length_b   1.000
_cell.length_c   1.000
_cell.angle_alpha   90.00
_cell.angle_beta   90.00
_cell.angle_gamma   90.00
#
_symmetry.space_group_name_H-M   'P 1'
#
loop_
_entity.id
_entity.type
_entity.pdbx_description
1 polymer ?
#
loop_
_entity_poly.entity_id
_entity_poly.type
_entity_poly.pdbx_seq_one_letter_code
_entity_poly.pdbx_strand_id
1 'polypeptide(L)'
;MSYSNLERVGRGLEILRRGLGPYIAREFKARWGNRWWQVVSETSLPGTIGLESKKVGKDADEAYATLDVQALLVLMWNNWNEVFQAKLGHSGRSYVSELREVRNRWAHQQPFTADDAYRALDTVTRLLEAISSEYARLSKKLSRDLLRQRFDDEAKKSKKKSAREVTQTGTMPGLKPWREVITPHPDVASGRYQQAEFAADLAQVLHNEAEVEYQDPAEFFKRTYLTEGLSHLLKMSIERLSGLGGDPVVQLQTSFGGGKTHSMLALFHLFGEQIAPGQIPGLEPILGKLGLSQVPRCNRAVLVGTDLSAAQPRIKPDGTVVNTLWGEMAYQLGGSKAFEMVAREDRQGVSPGSGVIKDLLDTYGPALILIDEWVAFARNIYGVSGLCAGSFDANMTFAQALTEGTKRSRQSLVITSIPASDIEIGGEGGQAALERLQNTFGRLESVWKPAAMEESFEIVRRRLFTDAIDYAARDAVINAFMKMYREQQKEFPRECNESDYQRRMTVAYPVHPELFDRLYQDWSTLERFQRTRGVLRLMAAAIHQLWEREDKSLLIMPGTLPLDSPPVRYEMTRYLPDGWPPVIDTDIDGPVSRPLTLDRENPNMGRYSACRRVARTIFVGSAPSVAAQRVRGLEEVRLKLGCVQPGESTATFGDALRRLVEQLTYLYSDNTRFWFDTRPSVNRLAADRAEQLGDYAEEEIKKRLLKIKDKGDFAGVHMAPSSSADVADEQCTRLVVLDYKHYHSSGNDNSPALQAAREILENRGTGPVDWEVSRISGGSENMVLRANKKLLNAQHLITQWSPAILKMELDRWLWKESPHISIKNLWGYLTTYCYLPRLKDETVLMQTINDGICGTEYFAYAANVTEEGKYQGLKFGQLLPTGILYHE
;
A
#
# COMPACT_ATOMS: atom_id res chain seq x y z
N MET A 1 -5.92 -18.78 34.47
CA MET A 1 -6.25 -17.37 34.83
C MET A 1 -5.90 -16.49 33.63
N SER A 2 -6.85 -15.72 33.11
CA SER A 2 -6.62 -14.80 31.98
C SER A 2 -6.05 -13.49 32.51
N TYR A 3 -4.84 -13.12 32.10
CA TYR A 3 -4.25 -11.81 32.44
C TYR A 3 -4.90 -10.69 31.64
N SER A 4 -5.02 -9.51 32.25
CA SER A 4 -5.33 -8.28 31.50
C SER A 4 -4.15 -7.86 30.63
N ASN A 5 -4.39 -7.02 29.62
CA ASN A 5 -3.31 -6.49 28.77
C ASN A 5 -2.28 -5.68 29.58
N LEU A 6 -2.74 -4.91 30.56
CA LEU A 6 -1.88 -4.15 31.47
C LEU A 6 -0.98 -5.08 32.31
N GLU A 7 -1.54 -6.19 32.82
CA GLU A 7 -0.77 -7.20 33.56
C GLU A 7 0.25 -7.93 32.69
N ARG A 8 -0.11 -8.23 31.44
CA ARG A 8 0.82 -8.85 30.47
C ARG A 8 2.01 -7.96 30.18
N VAL A 9 1.77 -6.67 29.91
CA VAL A 9 2.84 -5.68 29.71
C VAL A 9 3.70 -5.58 30.96
N GLY A 10 3.11 -5.54 32.15
CA GLY A 10 3.86 -5.54 33.42
C GLY A 10 4.76 -6.76 33.58
N ARG A 11 4.27 -7.97 33.24
CA ARG A 11 5.09 -9.19 33.22
C ARG A 11 6.21 -9.13 32.19
N GLY A 12 5.93 -8.62 31.00
CA GLY A 12 6.94 -8.37 29.97
C GLY A 12 8.05 -7.44 30.45
N LEU A 13 7.69 -6.36 31.16
CA LEU A 13 8.65 -5.43 31.76
C LEU A 13 9.49 -6.06 32.88
N GLU A 14 8.94 -6.97 33.69
CA GLU A 14 9.73 -7.71 34.69
C GLU A 14 10.68 -8.72 34.04
N ILE A 15 10.26 -9.39 32.97
CA ILE A 15 11.15 -10.25 32.16
C ILE A 15 12.27 -9.41 31.55
N LEU A 16 11.93 -8.24 31.02
CA LEU A 16 12.91 -7.29 30.50
C LEU A 16 13.92 -6.87 31.58
N ARG A 17 13.46 -6.55 32.80
CA ARG A 17 14.33 -6.18 33.93
C ARG A 17 15.36 -7.27 34.22
N ARG A 18 14.91 -8.52 34.33
CA ARG A 18 15.77 -9.68 34.63
C ARG A 18 16.76 -9.96 33.51
N GLY A 19 16.34 -9.81 32.25
CA GLY A 19 17.23 -10.02 31.10
C GLY A 19 18.24 -8.90 30.86
N LEU A 20 17.85 -7.63 31.07
CA LEU A 20 18.71 -6.47 30.86
C LEU A 20 19.73 -6.26 31.98
N GLY A 21 19.36 -6.52 33.24
CA GLY A 21 20.20 -6.21 34.40
C GLY A 21 21.62 -6.78 34.30
N PRO A 22 21.79 -8.11 34.12
CA PRO A 22 23.11 -8.72 33.98
C PRO A 22 23.92 -8.16 32.80
N TYR A 23 23.26 -7.88 31.67
CA TYR A 23 23.90 -7.34 30.48
C TYR A 23 24.43 -5.91 30.73
N ILE A 24 23.60 -5.01 31.26
CA ILE A 24 23.98 -3.62 31.51
C ILE A 24 25.14 -3.54 32.52
N ALA A 25 25.04 -4.28 33.63
CA ALA A 25 26.12 -4.33 34.63
C ALA A 25 27.43 -4.81 34.01
N ARG A 26 27.38 -5.84 33.16
CA ARG A 26 28.54 -6.36 32.44
C ARG A 26 29.17 -5.30 31.53
N GLU A 27 28.38 -4.62 30.70
CA GLU A 27 28.91 -3.60 29.78
C GLU A 27 29.54 -2.42 30.52
N PHE A 28 28.94 -1.98 31.62
CA PHE A 28 29.52 -0.93 32.46
C PHE A 28 30.78 -1.36 33.19
N LYS A 29 30.82 -2.58 33.74
CA LYS A 29 32.04 -3.16 34.34
C LYS A 29 33.15 -3.31 33.32
N ALA A 30 32.85 -3.73 32.10
CA ALA A 30 33.82 -3.84 31.01
C ALA A 30 34.43 -2.49 30.64
N ARG A 31 33.61 -1.43 30.64
CA ARG A 31 34.04 -0.07 30.28
C ARG A 31 34.82 0.64 31.40
N TRP A 32 34.36 0.53 32.64
CA TRP A 32 34.84 1.37 33.75
C TRP A 32 35.39 0.61 34.97
N GLY A 33 35.47 -0.72 34.89
CA GLY A 33 36.06 -1.57 35.94
C GLY A 33 35.37 -1.37 37.30
N ASN A 34 36.15 -1.34 38.38
CA ASN A 34 35.63 -1.27 39.75
C ASN A 34 34.90 0.04 40.10
N ARG A 35 35.05 1.09 39.28
CA ARG A 35 34.38 2.40 39.50
C ARG A 35 33.09 2.56 38.70
N TRP A 36 32.67 1.52 37.98
CA TRP A 36 31.51 1.57 37.07
C TRP A 36 30.26 2.16 37.74
N TRP A 37 29.94 1.73 38.96
CA TRP A 37 28.72 2.17 39.65
C TRP A 37 28.79 3.63 40.11
N GLN A 38 29.95 4.09 40.56
CA GLN A 38 30.15 5.49 40.95
C GLN A 38 29.98 6.42 39.75
N VAL A 39 30.61 6.07 38.61
CA VAL A 39 30.50 6.83 37.35
C VAL A 39 29.04 6.88 36.88
N VAL A 40 28.37 5.72 36.84
CA VAL A 40 27.03 5.58 36.28
C VAL A 40 25.97 6.22 37.16
N SER A 41 26.03 6.05 38.49
CA SER A 41 25.02 6.57 39.41
C SER A 41 25.04 8.11 39.54
N GLU A 42 26.21 8.74 39.34
CA GLU A 42 26.37 10.20 39.39
C GLU A 42 26.02 10.88 38.06
N THR A 43 26.36 10.27 36.91
CA THR A 43 26.23 10.91 35.60
C THR A 43 24.95 10.55 34.84
N SER A 44 24.35 9.38 35.13
CA SER A 44 23.37 8.77 34.23
C SER A 44 21.98 8.56 34.83
N LEU A 45 21.80 8.75 36.14
CA LEU A 45 20.51 8.64 36.84
C LEU A 45 20.06 10.01 37.38
N PRO A 46 19.34 10.81 36.58
CA PRO A 46 18.88 12.14 36.99
C PRO A 46 17.69 12.08 37.96
N GLY A 47 17.63 13.05 38.87
CA GLY A 47 16.46 13.32 39.72
C GLY A 47 16.09 12.18 40.67
N THR A 48 14.82 11.78 40.64
CA THR A 48 14.20 10.77 41.52
C THR A 48 14.30 9.32 41.01
N ILE A 49 14.93 9.08 39.86
CA ILE A 49 15.06 7.74 39.28
C ILE A 49 16.23 7.00 39.95
N GLY A 50 16.00 5.76 40.42
CA GLY A 50 17.03 4.97 41.10
C GLY A 50 17.28 5.40 42.55
N LEU A 51 16.31 6.01 43.24
CA LEU A 51 16.46 6.44 44.64
C LEU A 51 16.75 5.25 45.59
N GLU A 52 16.17 4.09 45.29
CA GLU A 52 16.36 2.82 45.99
C GLU A 52 17.83 2.35 46.02
N SER A 53 18.62 2.73 45.02
CA SER A 53 20.04 2.40 44.91
C SER A 53 20.95 3.47 45.54
N LYS A 54 20.41 4.61 45.99
CA LYS A 54 21.15 5.71 46.64
C LYS A 54 21.12 5.66 48.18
N LYS A 55 20.63 4.57 48.78
CA LYS A 55 20.64 4.37 50.24
C LYS A 55 22.07 4.10 50.73
N VAL A 56 22.51 4.84 51.75
CA VAL A 56 23.86 4.78 52.34
C VAL A 56 24.15 3.38 52.90
N GLY A 57 25.30 2.79 52.53
CA GLY A 57 25.83 1.56 53.12
C GLY A 57 25.69 0.26 52.31
N LYS A 58 25.18 0.31 51.07
CA LYS A 58 25.14 -0.86 50.17
C LYS A 58 26.38 -0.94 49.28
N ASP A 59 26.84 -2.15 49.02
CA ASP A 59 27.85 -2.40 47.98
C ASP A 59 27.29 -2.06 46.58
N ALA A 60 28.17 -1.78 45.61
CA ALA A 60 27.83 -1.35 44.26
C ALA A 60 26.88 -2.34 43.56
N ASP A 61 27.13 -3.64 43.70
CA ASP A 61 26.30 -4.68 43.10
C ASP A 61 24.93 -4.82 43.81
N GLU A 62 24.88 -4.65 45.13
CA GLU A 62 23.62 -4.64 45.90
C GLU A 62 22.75 -3.42 45.59
N ALA A 63 23.37 -2.25 45.41
CA ALA A 63 22.70 -1.03 45.00
C ALA A 63 22.10 -1.18 43.60
N TYR A 64 22.88 -1.69 42.65
CA TYR A 64 22.45 -1.94 41.28
C TYR A 64 21.30 -2.95 41.20
N ALA A 65 21.37 -4.04 41.97
CA ALA A 65 20.34 -5.08 41.97
C ALA A 65 18.94 -4.58 42.38
N THR A 66 18.85 -3.43 43.06
CA THR A 66 17.56 -2.83 43.42
C THR A 66 16.90 -2.00 42.34
N LEU A 67 17.59 -1.73 41.22
CA LEU A 67 17.05 -0.91 40.14
C LEU A 67 15.80 -1.55 39.50
N ASP A 68 14.82 -0.69 39.22
CA ASP A 68 13.66 -1.06 38.43
C ASP A 68 13.97 -0.98 36.92
N VAL A 69 13.02 -1.45 36.10
CA VAL A 69 13.18 -1.43 34.64
C VAL A 69 13.32 -0.01 34.06
N GLN A 70 12.76 1.02 34.72
CA GLN A 70 12.90 2.41 34.25
C GLN A 70 14.33 2.87 34.38
N ALA A 71 14.94 2.64 35.53
CA ALA A 71 16.32 3.00 35.76
C ALA A 71 17.23 2.28 34.76
N LEU A 72 17.02 0.98 34.51
CA LEU A 72 17.79 0.24 33.50
C LEU A 72 17.67 0.84 32.09
N LEU A 73 16.46 1.17 31.64
CA LEU A 73 16.24 1.79 30.32
C LEU A 73 16.86 3.19 30.21
N VAL A 74 16.82 3.98 31.30
CA VAL A 74 17.46 5.30 31.36
C VAL A 74 18.98 5.18 31.32
N LEU A 75 19.54 4.21 32.04
CA LEU A 75 20.97 3.91 32.00
C LEU A 75 21.43 3.56 30.58
N MET A 76 20.68 2.72 29.87
CA MET A 76 20.95 2.42 28.47
C MET A 76 20.86 3.65 27.57
N TRP A 77 19.82 4.46 27.75
CA TRP A 77 19.58 5.65 26.91
C TRP A 77 20.67 6.71 27.05
N ASN A 78 21.06 7.03 28.29
CA ASN A 78 22.02 8.09 28.59
C ASN A 78 23.45 7.68 28.22
N ASN A 79 23.77 6.39 28.30
CA ASN A 79 25.10 5.85 27.95
C ASN A 79 25.13 5.20 26.57
N TRP A 80 24.16 5.51 25.70
CA TRP A 80 24.00 4.80 24.44
C TRP A 80 25.23 4.91 23.55
N ASN A 81 25.67 6.13 23.26
CA ASN A 81 26.76 6.37 22.31
C ASN A 81 28.09 5.82 22.84
N GLU A 82 28.29 5.87 24.15
CA GLU A 82 29.54 5.46 24.76
C GLU A 82 29.64 3.95 24.99
N VAL A 83 28.53 3.27 25.32
CA VAL A 83 28.57 1.87 25.77
C VAL A 83 27.82 0.92 24.83
N PHE A 84 26.66 1.32 24.32
CA PHE A 84 25.72 0.38 23.67
C PHE A 84 25.67 0.49 22.14
N GLN A 85 26.04 1.64 21.57
CA GLN A 85 25.89 1.94 20.13
C GLN A 85 26.66 0.96 19.25
N ALA A 86 27.90 0.64 19.62
CA ALA A 86 28.76 -0.27 18.87
C ALA A 86 28.14 -1.67 18.72
N LYS A 87 27.37 -2.13 19.71
CA LYS A 87 26.75 -3.46 19.72
C LYS A 87 25.31 -3.50 19.27
N LEU A 88 24.50 -2.51 19.64
CA LEU A 88 23.04 -2.55 19.43
C LEU A 88 22.57 -1.66 18.27
N GLY A 89 23.43 -0.79 17.75
CA GLY A 89 23.16 0.04 16.56
C GLY A 89 22.00 1.02 16.74
N HIS A 90 21.40 1.48 15.64
CA HIS A 90 20.25 2.38 15.71
C HIS A 90 18.96 1.66 16.14
N SER A 91 18.75 0.44 15.66
CA SER A 91 17.55 -0.36 15.94
C SER A 91 17.38 -0.67 17.43
N GLY A 92 18.46 -1.04 18.12
CA GLY A 92 18.41 -1.22 19.57
C GLY A 92 18.05 0.07 20.31
N ARG A 93 18.50 1.23 19.82
CA ARG A 93 18.16 2.54 20.38
C ARG A 93 16.67 2.81 20.24
N SER A 94 16.10 2.49 19.08
CA SER A 94 14.66 2.61 18.82
C SER A 94 13.86 1.71 19.77
N TYR A 95 14.30 0.47 20.02
CA TYR A 95 13.62 -0.42 20.97
C TYR A 95 13.66 0.12 22.40
N VAL A 96 14.82 0.62 22.85
CA VAL A 96 14.94 1.27 24.17
C VAL A 96 14.05 2.50 24.25
N SER A 97 13.98 3.32 23.20
CA SER A 97 13.09 4.48 23.13
C SER A 97 11.62 4.09 23.31
N GLU A 98 11.17 3.13 22.52
CA GLU A 98 9.78 2.65 22.56
C GLU A 98 9.45 2.02 23.91
N LEU A 99 10.36 1.23 24.50
CA LEU A 99 10.14 0.61 25.80
C LEU A 99 10.07 1.61 26.95
N ARG A 100 10.75 2.77 26.84
CA ARG A 100 10.59 3.88 27.79
C ARG A 100 9.18 4.46 27.74
N GLU A 101 8.62 4.63 26.54
CA GLU A 101 7.24 5.08 26.37
C GLU A 101 6.24 4.05 26.90
N VAL A 102 6.41 2.78 26.53
CA VAL A 102 5.58 1.67 27.01
C VAL A 102 5.59 1.58 28.53
N ARG A 103 6.78 1.64 29.16
CA ARG A 103 6.89 1.62 30.62
C ARG A 103 6.20 2.82 31.24
N ASN A 104 6.38 4.03 30.68
CA ASN A 104 5.72 5.24 31.20
C ASN A 104 4.19 5.11 31.13
N ARG A 105 3.64 4.65 29.99
CA ARG A 105 2.21 4.37 29.85
C ARG A 105 1.71 3.37 30.89
N TRP A 106 2.46 2.27 31.09
CA TRP A 106 2.15 1.24 32.09
C TRP A 106 2.16 1.78 33.53
N ALA A 107 3.16 2.58 33.89
CA ALA A 107 3.26 3.19 35.22
C ALA A 107 2.12 4.18 35.52
N HIS A 108 1.61 4.88 34.49
CA HIS A 108 0.43 5.73 34.59
C HIS A 108 -0.91 4.96 34.50
N GLN A 109 -0.88 3.62 34.53
CA GLN A 109 -2.04 2.74 34.41
C GLN A 109 -2.91 3.03 33.17
N GLN A 110 -2.29 3.51 32.08
CA GLN A 110 -3.02 3.75 30.84
C GLN A 110 -3.47 2.42 30.22
N PRO A 111 -4.67 2.37 29.61
CA PRO A 111 -5.15 1.14 28.99
C PRO A 111 -4.26 0.76 27.79
N PHE A 112 -4.02 -0.54 27.65
CA PHE A 112 -3.36 -1.13 26.48
C PHE A 112 -4.38 -1.91 25.66
N THR A 113 -4.48 -1.58 24.38
CA THR A 113 -5.17 -2.45 23.41
C THR A 113 -4.41 -3.77 23.26
N ALA A 114 -5.03 -4.79 22.67
CA ALA A 114 -4.32 -6.05 22.40
C ALA A 114 -3.13 -5.84 21.46
N ASP A 115 -3.28 -4.95 20.47
CA ASP A 115 -2.22 -4.55 19.54
C ASP A 115 -1.07 -3.82 20.25
N ASP A 116 -1.39 -2.86 21.13
CA ASP A 116 -0.38 -2.14 21.91
C ASP A 116 0.39 -3.09 22.84
N ALA A 117 -0.33 -4.00 23.52
CA ALA A 117 0.27 -4.97 24.42
C ALA A 117 1.15 -5.98 23.65
N TYR A 118 0.71 -6.44 22.48
CA TYR A 118 1.51 -7.29 21.61
C TYR A 118 2.77 -6.57 21.13
N ARG A 119 2.63 -5.31 20.65
CA ARG A 119 3.76 -4.50 20.21
C ARG A 119 4.78 -4.28 21.33
N ALA A 120 4.32 -3.97 22.54
CA ALA A 120 5.18 -3.87 23.72
C ALA A 120 5.98 -5.16 23.98
N LEU A 121 5.31 -6.32 23.97
CA LEU A 121 5.95 -7.62 24.19
C LEU A 121 6.91 -8.02 23.04
N ASP A 122 6.57 -7.69 21.79
CA ASP A 122 7.45 -7.87 20.62
C ASP A 122 8.73 -7.03 20.80
N THR A 123 8.61 -5.76 21.18
CA THR A 123 9.77 -4.89 21.41
C THR A 123 10.62 -5.35 22.59
N VAL A 124 10.02 -5.86 23.69
CA VAL A 124 10.75 -6.53 24.77
C VAL A 124 11.55 -7.71 24.24
N THR A 125 10.89 -8.57 23.46
CA THR A 125 11.50 -9.80 22.92
C THR A 125 12.69 -9.46 22.03
N ARG A 126 12.53 -8.51 21.10
CA ARG A 126 13.60 -8.06 20.19
C ARG A 126 14.81 -7.50 20.93
N LEU A 127 14.60 -6.70 21.98
CA LEU A 127 15.70 -6.15 22.75
C LEU A 127 16.44 -7.25 23.52
N LEU A 128 15.71 -8.22 24.09
CA LEU A 128 16.31 -9.38 24.77
C LEU A 128 17.05 -10.32 23.82
N GLU A 129 16.52 -10.55 22.61
CA GLU A 129 17.20 -11.30 21.55
C GLU A 129 18.48 -10.58 21.09
N ALA A 130 18.44 -9.24 20.98
CA ALA A 130 19.60 -8.46 20.55
C ALA A 130 20.81 -8.63 21.49
N ILE A 131 20.57 -8.91 22.77
CA ILE A 131 21.59 -9.14 23.80
C ILE A 131 21.84 -10.63 24.12
N SER A 132 21.27 -11.55 23.33
CA SER A 132 21.30 -13.02 23.57
C SER A 132 20.88 -13.40 25.00
N SER A 133 19.81 -12.79 25.51
CA SER A 133 19.29 -13.11 26.83
C SER A 133 18.36 -14.32 26.78
N GLU A 134 18.58 -15.30 27.65
CA GLU A 134 17.67 -16.47 27.83
C GLU A 134 16.22 -16.06 28.15
N TYR A 135 16.03 -14.86 28.71
CA TYR A 135 14.71 -14.30 29.05
C TYR A 135 13.88 -13.93 27.82
N ALA A 136 14.50 -13.79 26.64
CA ALA A 136 13.79 -13.54 25.38
C ALA A 136 12.67 -14.57 25.15
N ARG A 137 12.96 -15.84 25.46
CA ARG A 137 12.03 -16.96 25.30
C ARG A 137 10.77 -16.83 26.15
N LEU A 138 10.90 -16.31 27.38
CA LEU A 138 9.77 -16.07 28.27
C LEU A 138 8.85 -14.97 27.74
N SER A 139 9.42 -13.88 27.22
CA SER A 139 8.64 -12.78 26.59
C SER A 139 7.94 -13.24 25.31
N LYS A 140 8.64 -14.03 24.49
CA LYS A 140 8.10 -14.64 23.26
C LYS A 140 6.89 -15.52 23.54
N LYS A 141 6.94 -16.34 24.60
CA LYS A 141 5.82 -17.16 25.08
C LYS A 141 4.63 -16.29 25.51
N LEU A 142 4.86 -15.23 26.28
CA LEU A 142 3.82 -14.28 26.72
C LEU A 142 3.11 -13.59 25.54
N SER A 143 3.88 -13.20 24.52
CA SER A 143 3.36 -12.61 23.29
C SER A 143 2.49 -13.60 22.50
N ARG A 144 2.93 -14.86 22.41
CA ARG A 144 2.18 -15.95 21.77
C ARG A 144 0.86 -16.23 22.48
N ASP A 145 0.87 -16.32 23.80
CA ASP A 145 -0.33 -16.57 24.61
C ASP A 145 -1.36 -15.42 24.47
N LEU A 146 -0.90 -14.17 24.36
CA LEU A 146 -1.75 -13.00 24.09
C LEU A 146 -2.44 -13.11 22.72
N LEU A 147 -1.68 -13.42 21.67
CA LEU A 147 -2.23 -13.61 20.32
C LEU A 147 -3.25 -14.74 20.30
N ARG A 148 -2.95 -15.88 20.92
CA ARG A 148 -3.87 -17.02 21.00
C ARG A 148 -5.20 -16.62 21.63
N GLN A 149 -5.16 -15.93 22.77
CA GLN A 149 -6.39 -15.49 23.43
C GLN A 149 -7.16 -14.48 22.58
N ARG A 150 -6.48 -13.55 21.90
CA ARG A 150 -7.11 -12.61 20.98
C ARG A 150 -7.85 -13.35 19.86
N PHE A 151 -7.19 -14.29 19.20
CA PHE A 151 -7.81 -15.07 18.13
C PHE A 151 -8.97 -15.93 18.64
N ASP A 152 -8.85 -16.53 19.83
CA ASP A 152 -9.96 -17.25 20.46
C ASP A 152 -11.14 -16.32 20.78
N ASP A 153 -10.89 -15.09 21.24
CA ASP A 153 -11.91 -14.09 21.56
C ASP A 153 -12.53 -13.46 20.30
N GLU A 154 -11.74 -13.25 19.24
CA GLU A 154 -12.19 -12.82 17.92
C GLU A 154 -13.01 -13.92 17.24
N ALA A 155 -12.59 -15.18 17.29
CA ALA A 155 -13.36 -16.33 16.78
C ALA A 155 -14.67 -16.54 17.57
N LYS A 156 -14.70 -16.25 18.88
CA LYS A 156 -15.94 -16.26 19.67
C LYS A 156 -16.85 -15.08 19.34
N LYS A 157 -16.29 -13.91 19.02
CA LYS A 157 -17.05 -12.73 18.57
C LYS A 157 -17.53 -12.85 17.12
N SER A 158 -16.78 -13.51 16.23
CA SER A 158 -17.20 -13.82 14.86
C SER A 158 -18.36 -14.82 14.86
N LYS A 159 -18.29 -15.85 15.71
CA LYS A 159 -19.42 -16.77 15.97
C LYS A 159 -20.69 -16.09 16.51
N LYS A 160 -20.59 -14.86 17.06
CA LYS A 160 -21.74 -14.06 17.53
C LYS A 160 -22.22 -12.99 16.53
N LYS A 161 -21.58 -12.84 15.37
CA LYS A 161 -22.02 -11.96 14.27
C LYS A 161 -21.98 -12.71 12.93
N SER A 162 -22.74 -13.80 12.83
CA SER A 162 -23.06 -14.42 11.54
C SER A 162 -24.14 -13.60 10.82
N ALA A 163 -23.72 -12.48 10.23
CA ALA A 163 -24.43 -11.77 9.16
C ALA A 163 -23.45 -10.79 8.49
N ARG A 164 -22.34 -11.30 7.96
CA ARG A 164 -21.53 -10.54 6.99
C ARG A 164 -21.74 -11.19 5.63
N GLU A 165 -22.09 -10.37 4.65
CA GLU A 165 -22.41 -10.81 3.29
C GLU A 165 -21.20 -11.50 2.65
N VAL A 166 -21.42 -12.76 2.22
CA VAL A 166 -20.49 -13.52 1.39
C VAL A 166 -20.34 -12.79 0.05
N THR A 167 -19.11 -12.65 -0.45
CA THR A 167 -18.88 -12.16 -1.81
C THR A 167 -19.57 -13.10 -2.79
N GLN A 168 -20.60 -12.62 -3.49
CA GLN A 168 -21.36 -13.44 -4.42
C GLN A 168 -20.50 -13.73 -5.66
N THR A 169 -20.48 -14.97 -6.11
CA THR A 169 -19.78 -15.40 -7.33
C THR A 169 -20.70 -16.22 -8.22
N GLY A 170 -20.51 -16.13 -9.53
CA GLY A 170 -21.24 -16.94 -10.50
C GLY A 170 -20.47 -18.21 -10.82
N THR A 171 -20.72 -19.31 -10.11
CA THR A 171 -20.15 -20.61 -10.49
C THR A 171 -20.98 -21.27 -11.59
N MET A 172 -20.31 -21.71 -12.66
CA MET A 172 -20.99 -22.50 -13.70
C MET A 172 -21.51 -23.82 -13.13
N PRO A 173 -22.70 -24.29 -13.55
CA PRO A 173 -23.19 -25.62 -13.21
C PRO A 173 -22.15 -26.69 -13.57
N GLY A 174 -21.79 -27.55 -12.61
CA GLY A 174 -20.83 -28.65 -12.81
C GLY A 174 -19.38 -28.36 -12.39
N LEU A 175 -19.01 -27.10 -12.08
CA LEU A 175 -17.71 -26.78 -11.49
C LEU A 175 -17.83 -26.63 -9.97
N LYS A 176 -16.94 -27.31 -9.23
CA LYS A 176 -16.90 -27.24 -7.76
C LYS A 176 -16.11 -26.01 -7.30
N PRO A 177 -16.58 -25.27 -6.27
CA PRO A 177 -15.77 -24.28 -5.56
C PRO A 177 -14.49 -24.89 -4.99
N TRP A 178 -13.43 -24.09 -4.82
CA TRP A 178 -12.14 -24.61 -4.35
C TRP A 178 -12.23 -25.35 -3.01
N ARG A 179 -13.12 -24.89 -2.13
CA ARG A 179 -13.33 -25.47 -0.79
C ARG A 179 -13.90 -26.88 -0.81
N GLU A 180 -14.55 -27.28 -1.92
CA GLU A 180 -15.05 -28.64 -2.12
C GLU A 180 -14.02 -29.54 -2.82
N VAL A 181 -12.92 -28.97 -3.33
CA VAL A 181 -11.87 -29.68 -4.06
C VAL A 181 -10.66 -29.96 -3.17
N ILE A 182 -10.31 -29.04 -2.28
CA ILE A 182 -9.17 -29.15 -1.36
C ILE A 182 -9.51 -28.60 0.02
N THR A 183 -9.03 -29.27 1.07
CA THR A 183 -9.29 -28.91 2.47
C THR A 183 -8.06 -28.26 3.12
N PRO A 184 -8.19 -27.07 3.74
CA PRO A 184 -7.11 -26.47 4.52
C PRO A 184 -6.76 -27.34 5.74
N HIS A 185 -5.53 -27.23 6.25
CA HIS A 185 -5.16 -27.93 7.49
C HIS A 185 -6.05 -27.49 8.68
N PRO A 186 -6.28 -28.34 9.69
CA PRO A 186 -7.20 -28.05 10.80
C PRO A 186 -6.87 -26.78 11.60
N ASP A 187 -5.59 -26.44 11.74
CA ASP A 187 -5.07 -25.22 12.36
C ASP A 187 -5.48 -23.96 11.56
N VAL A 188 -5.32 -23.97 10.24
CA VAL A 188 -5.75 -22.91 9.32
C VAL A 188 -7.28 -22.81 9.31
N ALA A 189 -7.98 -23.94 9.12
CA ALA A 189 -9.44 -23.99 9.06
C ALA A 189 -10.09 -23.42 10.34
N SER A 190 -9.53 -23.75 11.52
CA SER A 190 -10.06 -23.30 12.81
C SER A 190 -9.62 -21.90 13.24
N GLY A 191 -8.80 -21.21 12.45
CA GLY A 191 -8.30 -19.87 12.78
C GLY A 191 -7.25 -19.86 13.89
N ARG A 192 -6.74 -21.04 14.27
CA ARG A 192 -5.73 -21.22 15.31
C ARG A 192 -4.30 -21.13 14.78
N TYR A 193 -4.12 -20.83 13.49
CA TYR A 193 -2.82 -20.57 12.90
C TYR A 193 -2.14 -19.39 13.63
N GLN A 194 -1.03 -19.63 14.31
CA GLN A 194 -0.35 -18.58 15.09
C GLN A 194 0.72 -17.90 14.23
N GLN A 195 0.87 -16.59 14.38
CA GLN A 195 1.94 -15.84 13.69
C GLN A 195 3.36 -16.37 14.01
N ALA A 196 3.53 -17.09 15.13
CA ALA A 196 4.76 -17.76 15.54
C ALA A 196 4.98 -19.13 14.86
N GLU A 197 3.91 -19.80 14.40
CA GLU A 197 3.97 -21.12 13.72
C GLU A 197 4.60 -21.05 12.32
N PHE A 198 4.80 -19.87 11.73
CA PHE A 198 5.53 -19.76 10.45
C PHE A 198 7.00 -19.35 10.61
N ALA A 199 7.51 -19.35 11.86
CA ALA A 199 8.93 -19.16 12.13
C ALA A 199 9.53 -20.45 12.70
N ALA A 200 10.31 -21.13 11.87
CA ALA A 200 11.24 -22.13 12.33
C ALA A 200 12.17 -21.53 13.40
N ASP A 201 12.30 -22.21 14.54
CA ASP A 201 13.15 -21.82 15.65
C ASP A 201 13.90 -23.08 16.11
N LEU A 202 15.19 -23.16 15.75
CA LEU A 202 16.00 -24.34 15.99
C LEU A 202 16.22 -24.58 17.50
N ALA A 203 16.27 -23.52 18.31
CA ALA A 203 16.40 -23.64 19.76
C ALA A 203 15.15 -24.30 20.37
N GLN A 204 13.95 -23.94 19.92
CA GLN A 204 12.72 -24.58 20.42
C GLN A 204 12.68 -26.08 20.13
N VAL A 205 13.17 -26.49 18.96
CA VAL A 205 13.22 -27.92 18.58
C VAL A 205 14.23 -28.68 19.46
N LEU A 206 15.40 -28.08 19.73
CA LEU A 206 16.41 -28.66 20.64
C LEU A 206 15.87 -28.85 22.06
N HIS A 207 15.06 -27.90 22.54
CA HIS A 207 14.49 -27.92 23.89
C HIS A 207 13.17 -28.71 24.00
N ASN A 208 12.69 -29.34 22.92
CA ASN A 208 11.42 -30.08 22.85
C ASN A 208 10.18 -29.23 23.15
N GLU A 209 10.14 -28.01 22.62
CA GLU A 209 9.07 -27.03 22.89
C GLU A 209 8.47 -26.43 21.62
N ALA A 210 9.00 -26.83 20.47
CA ALA A 210 8.43 -26.44 19.20
C ALA A 210 7.06 -27.11 19.01
N GLU A 211 6.22 -26.50 18.18
CA GLU A 211 4.96 -27.11 17.77
C GLU A 211 5.23 -28.41 17.00
N VAL A 212 4.25 -29.32 17.01
CA VAL A 212 4.39 -30.68 16.44
C VAL A 212 4.88 -30.64 15.00
N GLU A 213 4.45 -29.67 14.20
CA GLU A 213 4.86 -29.51 12.80
C GLU A 213 6.33 -29.14 12.57
N TYR A 214 7.05 -28.70 13.59
CA TYR A 214 8.52 -28.53 13.54
C TYR A 214 9.26 -29.51 14.45
N GLN A 215 8.62 -30.00 15.51
CA GLN A 215 9.23 -30.95 16.44
C GLN A 215 9.27 -32.37 15.87
N ASP A 216 8.18 -32.82 15.24
CA ASP A 216 8.08 -34.14 14.64
C ASP A 216 8.64 -34.14 13.22
N PRO A 217 9.65 -34.99 12.92
CA PRO A 217 10.25 -35.06 11.60
C PRO A 217 9.27 -35.40 10.47
N ALA A 218 8.32 -36.31 10.71
CA ALA A 218 7.41 -36.77 9.67
C ALA A 218 6.40 -35.68 9.31
N GLU A 219 5.84 -35.00 10.31
CA GLU A 219 4.97 -33.84 10.09
C GLU A 219 5.73 -32.67 9.46
N PHE A 220 6.99 -32.44 9.88
CA PHE A 220 7.86 -31.44 9.28
C PHE A 220 8.07 -31.67 7.78
N PHE A 221 8.50 -32.88 7.38
CA PHE A 221 8.74 -33.18 5.96
C PHE A 221 7.47 -33.29 5.13
N LYS A 222 6.34 -33.69 5.72
CA LYS A 222 5.04 -33.68 5.07
C LYS A 222 4.62 -32.25 4.66
N ARG A 223 4.85 -31.27 5.54
CA ARG A 223 4.56 -29.85 5.28
C ARG A 223 5.69 -29.11 4.54
N THR A 224 6.81 -29.77 4.29
CA THR A 224 7.97 -29.17 3.62
C THR A 224 8.00 -29.57 2.16
N TYR A 225 8.14 -28.59 1.27
CA TYR A 225 8.42 -28.84 -0.14
C TYR A 225 9.94 -28.86 -0.35
N LEU A 226 10.47 -29.93 -0.95
CA LEU A 226 11.89 -30.02 -1.30
C LEU A 226 12.15 -29.18 -2.56
N THR A 227 12.46 -27.90 -2.36
CA THR A 227 12.91 -27.00 -3.43
C THR A 227 14.21 -27.51 -4.06
N GLU A 228 14.58 -27.01 -5.23
CA GLU A 228 15.86 -27.30 -5.88
C GLU A 228 17.02 -26.98 -4.94
N GLY A 229 16.99 -25.81 -4.30
CA GLY A 229 18.00 -25.38 -3.33
C GLY A 229 18.09 -26.28 -2.10
N LEU A 230 16.95 -26.68 -1.51
CA LEU A 230 16.93 -27.60 -0.37
C LEU A 230 17.36 -29.01 -0.78
N SER A 231 16.88 -29.51 -1.92
CA SER A 231 17.27 -30.82 -2.46
C SER A 231 18.77 -30.89 -2.74
N HIS A 232 19.35 -29.82 -3.29
CA HIS A 232 20.79 -29.72 -3.51
C HIS A 232 21.56 -29.75 -2.18
N LEU A 233 21.11 -28.98 -1.18
CA LEU A 233 21.70 -28.98 0.15
C LEU A 233 21.66 -30.38 0.78
N LEU A 234 20.49 -31.04 0.80
CA LEU A 234 20.35 -32.39 1.34
C LEU A 234 21.25 -33.39 0.61
N LYS A 235 21.29 -33.35 -0.73
CA LYS A 235 22.16 -34.21 -1.54
C LYS A 235 23.63 -34.04 -1.14
N MET A 236 24.12 -32.80 -1.14
CA MET A 236 25.51 -32.49 -0.82
C MET A 236 25.84 -32.88 0.64
N SER A 237 24.90 -32.70 1.57
CA SER A 237 25.09 -33.11 2.96
C SER A 237 25.19 -34.62 3.12
N ILE A 238 24.34 -35.39 2.42
CA ILE A 238 24.38 -36.86 2.42
C ILE A 238 25.68 -37.35 1.78
N GLU A 239 26.09 -36.77 0.66
CA GLU A 239 27.34 -37.08 -0.05
C GLU A 239 28.56 -36.88 0.87
N ARG A 240 28.60 -35.74 1.58
CA ARG A 240 29.68 -35.41 2.53
C ARG A 240 29.74 -36.32 3.73
N LEU A 241 28.62 -36.52 4.41
CA LEU A 241 28.58 -37.36 5.61
C LEU A 241 28.76 -38.86 5.29
N SER A 242 28.48 -39.27 4.05
CA SER A 242 28.78 -40.63 3.57
C SER A 242 30.25 -40.83 3.15
N GLY A 243 31.06 -39.77 3.13
CA GLY A 243 32.47 -39.83 2.71
C GLY A 243 32.67 -39.98 1.20
N LEU A 244 31.66 -39.63 0.39
CA LEU A 244 31.67 -39.77 -1.06
C LEU A 244 32.19 -38.53 -1.80
N GLY A 245 32.43 -37.43 -1.09
CA GLY A 245 32.81 -36.14 -1.69
C GLY A 245 32.04 -35.00 -1.04
N GLY A 246 31.81 -33.91 -1.77
CA GLY A 246 31.00 -32.78 -1.30
C GLY A 246 31.74 -31.77 -0.43
N ASP A 247 31.13 -30.59 -0.29
CA ASP A 247 31.73 -29.45 0.41
C ASP A 247 31.70 -29.65 1.93
N PRO A 248 32.82 -29.41 2.64
CA PRO A 248 32.91 -29.59 4.09
C PRO A 248 32.23 -28.48 4.89
N VAL A 249 32.05 -27.32 4.28
CA VAL A 249 31.59 -26.10 4.95
C VAL A 249 30.61 -25.40 4.01
N VAL A 250 29.41 -25.14 4.51
CA VAL A 250 28.36 -24.45 3.75
C VAL A 250 27.85 -23.25 4.51
N GLN A 251 27.77 -22.13 3.81
CA GLN A 251 27.16 -20.93 4.31
C GLN A 251 25.75 -20.79 3.74
N LEU A 252 24.75 -20.74 4.63
CA LEU A 252 23.40 -20.38 4.24
C LEU A 252 23.26 -18.86 4.23
N GLN A 253 23.32 -18.30 3.03
CA GLN A 253 22.87 -16.94 2.77
C GLN A 253 21.48 -17.00 2.17
N THR A 254 20.52 -16.33 2.80
CA THR A 254 19.23 -16.04 2.15
C THR A 254 19.20 -14.57 1.83
N SER A 255 19.14 -14.23 0.55
CA SER A 255 18.97 -12.84 0.11
C SER A 255 17.70 -12.21 0.66
N PHE A 256 16.67 -13.01 0.97
CA PHE A 256 15.34 -12.54 1.35
C PHE A 256 14.70 -13.48 2.37
N GLY A 257 14.45 -12.98 3.58
CA GLY A 257 14.16 -13.75 4.80
C GLY A 257 13.13 -14.90 4.67
N GLY A 258 13.49 -16.02 5.31
CA GLY A 258 12.67 -17.23 5.45
C GLY A 258 13.27 -18.42 4.70
N GLY A 259 14.20 -19.15 5.33
CA GLY A 259 14.76 -20.38 4.75
C GLY A 259 15.99 -20.96 5.46
N LYS A 260 16.82 -20.14 6.13
CA LYS A 260 18.08 -20.58 6.79
C LYS A 260 17.80 -21.60 7.91
N THR A 261 17.07 -21.18 8.94
CA THR A 261 16.70 -22.04 10.08
C THR A 261 15.83 -23.22 9.64
N HIS A 262 14.97 -23.04 8.64
CA HIS A 262 14.15 -24.14 8.09
C HIS A 262 15.01 -25.20 7.37
N SER A 263 16.01 -24.79 6.60
CA SER A 263 16.95 -25.72 5.94
C SER A 263 17.82 -26.44 6.96
N MET A 264 18.28 -25.74 8.00
CA MET A 264 18.96 -26.36 9.13
C MET A 264 18.08 -27.37 9.88
N LEU A 265 16.80 -27.08 10.08
CA LEU A 265 15.85 -28.03 10.65
C LEU A 265 15.64 -29.26 9.78
N ALA A 266 15.59 -29.10 8.45
CA ALA A 266 15.50 -30.25 7.55
C ALA A 266 16.72 -31.17 7.71
N LEU A 267 17.92 -30.61 7.81
CA LEU A 267 19.14 -31.37 8.05
C LEU A 267 19.15 -31.99 9.45
N PHE A 268 18.77 -31.21 10.46
CA PHE A 268 18.62 -31.70 11.83
C PHE A 268 17.75 -32.96 11.85
N HIS A 269 16.54 -32.90 11.30
CA HIS A 269 15.59 -34.02 11.27
C HIS A 269 16.07 -35.19 10.42
N LEU A 270 16.61 -34.92 9.23
CA LEU A 270 17.14 -35.96 8.33
C LEU A 270 18.20 -36.83 9.03
N PHE A 271 19.06 -36.20 9.82
CA PHE A 271 20.18 -36.85 10.51
C PHE A 271 19.89 -37.19 11.97
N GLY A 272 18.63 -37.11 12.41
CA GLY A 272 18.24 -37.37 13.79
C GLY A 272 17.94 -38.82 14.14
N GLU A 273 17.87 -39.73 13.16
CA GLU A 273 17.45 -41.14 13.29
C GLU A 273 15.94 -41.37 13.56
N GLN A 274 15.14 -40.32 13.73
CA GLN A 274 13.70 -40.44 14.02
C GLN A 274 12.81 -40.65 12.78
N ILE A 275 13.37 -40.62 11.56
CA ILE A 275 12.60 -40.74 10.31
C ILE A 275 13.28 -41.68 9.31
N ALA A 276 12.49 -42.56 8.71
CA ALA A 276 12.97 -43.44 7.65
C ALA A 276 13.02 -42.69 6.31
N PRO A 277 13.99 -42.96 5.42
CA PRO A 277 14.10 -42.25 4.14
C PRO A 277 12.85 -42.31 3.26
N GLY A 278 12.12 -43.44 3.26
CA GLY A 278 10.87 -43.60 2.51
C GLY A 278 9.69 -42.77 3.03
N GLN A 279 9.81 -42.16 4.22
CA GLN A 279 8.81 -41.23 4.75
C GLN A 279 9.06 -39.78 4.31
N ILE A 280 10.16 -39.49 3.62
CA ILE A 280 10.53 -38.15 3.16
C ILE A 280 10.24 -38.05 1.65
N PRO A 281 9.15 -37.38 1.23
CA PRO A 281 8.79 -37.28 -0.17
C PRO A 281 9.89 -36.58 -0.98
N GLY A 282 10.40 -37.23 -2.02
CA GLY A 282 11.44 -36.70 -2.90
C GLY A 282 12.88 -36.97 -2.45
N LEU A 283 13.10 -37.72 -1.36
CA LEU A 283 14.44 -38.12 -0.94
C LEU A 283 14.99 -39.34 -1.72
N GLU A 284 14.13 -40.26 -2.17
CA GLU A 284 14.56 -41.46 -2.90
C GLU A 284 15.35 -41.15 -4.18
N PRO A 285 14.96 -40.17 -5.03
CA PRO A 285 15.77 -39.77 -6.18
C PRO A 285 17.15 -39.21 -5.79
N ILE A 286 17.27 -38.58 -4.61
CA ILE A 286 18.54 -38.04 -4.10
C ILE A 286 19.46 -39.20 -3.71
N LEU A 287 18.95 -40.16 -2.93
CA LEU A 287 19.69 -41.35 -2.51
C LEU A 287 20.10 -42.22 -3.70
N GLY A 288 19.18 -42.43 -4.65
CA GLY A 288 19.44 -43.21 -5.86
C GLY A 288 20.57 -42.61 -6.71
N LYS A 289 20.63 -41.28 -6.85
CA LYS A 289 21.74 -40.59 -7.55
C LYS A 289 23.09 -40.77 -6.86
N LEU A 290 23.11 -40.98 -5.55
CA LEU A 290 24.33 -41.21 -4.76
C LEU A 290 24.66 -42.71 -4.61
N GLY A 291 23.81 -43.61 -5.13
CA GLY A 291 24.00 -45.05 -4.96
C GLY A 291 23.80 -45.55 -3.53
N LEU A 292 23.04 -44.80 -2.72
CA LEU A 292 22.80 -45.11 -1.31
C LEU A 292 21.37 -45.62 -1.11
N SER A 293 21.20 -46.55 -0.17
CA SER A 293 19.89 -47.06 0.26
C SER A 293 19.42 -46.45 1.58
N GLN A 294 20.33 -45.84 2.34
CA GLN A 294 20.05 -45.20 3.63
C GLN A 294 20.87 -43.91 3.79
N VAL A 295 20.36 -43.02 4.64
CA VAL A 295 21.06 -41.82 5.08
C VAL A 295 22.12 -42.24 6.12
N PRO A 296 23.36 -41.70 6.07
CA PRO A 296 24.37 -42.05 7.04
C PRO A 296 23.98 -41.59 8.44
N ARG A 297 24.28 -42.40 9.45
CA ARG A 297 24.18 -41.98 10.85
C ARG A 297 25.30 -41.00 11.14
N CYS A 298 24.97 -39.89 11.81
CA CYS A 298 25.95 -38.91 12.23
C CYS A 298 25.61 -38.32 13.59
N ASN A 299 26.63 -37.95 14.34
CA ASN A 299 26.48 -37.12 15.53
C ASN A 299 26.20 -35.67 15.11
N ARG A 300 25.36 -34.98 15.87
CA ARG A 300 24.91 -33.62 15.55
C ARG A 300 25.29 -32.67 16.67
N ALA A 301 25.91 -31.56 16.32
CA ALA A 301 26.08 -30.42 17.21
C ALA A 301 25.31 -29.23 16.64
N VAL A 302 24.50 -28.58 17.47
CA VAL A 302 23.69 -27.43 17.10
C VAL A 302 23.98 -26.29 18.06
N LEU A 303 24.45 -25.18 17.49
CA LEU A 303 24.83 -23.97 18.20
C LEU A 303 23.91 -22.84 17.73
N VAL A 304 23.06 -22.32 18.63
CA VAL A 304 22.15 -21.22 18.31
C VAL A 304 22.60 -19.96 19.06
N GLY A 305 23.10 -18.97 18.33
CA GLY A 305 23.76 -17.80 18.92
C GLY A 305 22.85 -16.89 19.75
N THR A 306 21.54 -16.96 19.53
CA THR A 306 20.53 -16.25 20.34
C THR A 306 20.13 -17.01 21.61
N ASP A 307 20.37 -18.33 21.69
CA ASP A 307 20.11 -19.18 22.86
C ASP A 307 21.33 -19.28 23.79
N LEU A 308 22.54 -19.23 23.22
CA LEU A 308 23.80 -19.38 23.95
C LEU A 308 24.20 -18.06 24.64
N SER A 309 24.45 -18.14 25.95
CA SER A 309 24.95 -17.02 26.75
C SER A 309 26.46 -16.93 26.66
N ALA A 310 26.99 -15.74 26.37
CA ALA A 310 28.44 -15.50 26.41
C ALA A 310 28.99 -15.28 27.83
N ALA A 311 28.12 -14.99 28.79
CA ALA A 311 28.52 -14.55 30.13
C ALA A 311 28.41 -15.63 31.20
N GLN A 312 27.62 -16.68 30.96
CA GLN A 312 27.34 -17.71 31.95
C GLN A 312 27.66 -19.10 31.40
N PRO A 313 28.39 -19.93 32.17
CA PRO A 313 28.63 -21.31 31.79
C PRO A 313 27.34 -22.13 31.86
N ARG A 314 27.26 -23.16 31.03
CA ARG A 314 26.17 -24.14 31.03
C ARG A 314 26.60 -25.40 31.77
N ILE A 315 25.82 -25.77 32.79
CA ILE A 315 26.01 -27.03 33.51
C ILE A 315 25.16 -28.10 32.84
N LYS A 316 25.81 -29.17 32.39
CA LYS A 316 25.16 -30.30 31.73
C LYS A 316 24.61 -31.31 32.76
N PRO A 317 23.69 -32.21 32.37
CA PRO A 317 23.10 -33.19 33.30
C PRO A 317 24.11 -34.08 34.04
N ASP A 318 25.27 -34.31 33.44
CA ASP A 318 26.38 -35.08 34.03
C ASP A 318 27.34 -34.24 34.90
N GLY A 319 27.03 -32.95 35.11
CA GLY A 319 27.87 -32.02 35.88
C GLY A 319 28.97 -31.34 35.07
N THR A 320 29.12 -31.65 33.78
CA THR A 320 30.11 -30.98 32.93
C THR A 320 29.80 -29.49 32.83
N VAL A 321 30.78 -28.64 33.11
CA VAL A 321 30.67 -27.18 33.00
C VAL A 321 31.24 -26.74 31.66
N VAL A 322 30.37 -26.25 30.79
CA VAL A 322 30.73 -25.81 29.44
C VAL A 322 30.70 -24.28 29.37
N ASN A 323 31.78 -23.67 28.91
CA ASN A 323 31.92 -22.20 28.87
C ASN A 323 31.76 -21.63 27.46
N THR A 324 32.11 -22.39 26.43
CA THR A 324 32.40 -21.86 25.08
C THR A 324 31.63 -22.58 23.98
N LEU A 325 31.59 -22.00 22.76
CA LEU A 325 30.97 -22.64 21.59
C LEU A 325 31.63 -23.97 21.22
N TRP A 326 32.95 -24.07 21.33
CA TRP A 326 33.68 -25.31 21.02
C TRP A 326 33.50 -26.37 22.09
N GLY A 327 33.43 -25.98 23.37
CA GLY A 327 33.06 -26.89 24.46
C GLY A 327 31.64 -27.44 24.26
N GLU A 328 30.70 -26.57 23.89
CA GLU A 328 29.31 -26.97 23.61
C GLU A 328 29.23 -27.94 22.42
N MET A 329 29.95 -27.64 21.34
CA MET A 329 30.05 -28.52 20.17
C MET A 329 30.60 -29.89 20.54
N ALA A 330 31.73 -29.93 21.26
CA ALA A 330 32.36 -31.19 21.67
C ALA A 330 31.42 -32.01 22.57
N TYR A 331 30.80 -31.38 23.56
CA TYR A 331 29.85 -32.04 24.45
C TYR A 331 28.66 -32.63 23.69
N GLN A 332 28.10 -31.92 22.71
CA GLN A 332 26.96 -32.44 21.93
C GLN A 332 27.36 -33.61 21.02
N LEU A 333 28.60 -33.65 20.52
CA LEU A 333 29.08 -34.74 19.65
C LEU A 333 29.35 -36.06 20.39
N GLY A 334 29.81 -36.01 21.65
CA GLY A 334 30.21 -37.23 22.37
C GLY A 334 30.19 -37.15 23.90
N GLY A 335 29.44 -36.21 24.47
CA GLY A 335 29.30 -36.00 25.91
C GLY A 335 30.59 -35.54 26.58
N SER A 336 30.73 -35.88 27.86
CA SER A 336 31.91 -35.54 28.68
C SER A 336 33.24 -36.04 28.10
N LYS A 337 33.25 -37.21 27.42
CA LYS A 337 34.46 -37.77 26.80
C LYS A 337 34.96 -36.93 25.62
N ALA A 338 34.05 -36.41 24.81
CA ALA A 338 34.40 -35.51 23.71
C ALA A 338 34.80 -34.12 24.23
N PHE A 339 34.09 -33.62 25.25
CA PHE A 339 34.45 -32.37 25.92
C PHE A 339 35.88 -32.38 26.48
N GLU A 340 36.35 -33.50 27.02
CA GLU A 340 37.71 -33.59 27.58
C GLU A 340 38.82 -33.23 26.57
N MET A 341 38.59 -33.46 25.28
CA MET A 341 39.54 -33.10 24.21
C MET A 341 39.73 -31.58 24.07
N VAL A 342 38.78 -30.78 24.54
CA VAL A 342 38.79 -29.31 24.47
C VAL A 342 38.62 -28.64 25.84
N ALA A 343 38.63 -29.42 26.94
CA ALA A 343 38.30 -28.93 28.28
C ALA A 343 39.30 -27.89 28.83
N ARG A 344 40.56 -27.91 28.34
CA ARG A 344 41.55 -26.89 28.71
C ARG A 344 41.25 -25.57 28.00
N GLU A 345 41.02 -25.63 26.71
CA GLU A 345 40.71 -24.50 25.83
C GLU A 345 39.39 -23.84 26.23
N ASP A 346 38.37 -24.65 26.55
CA ASP A 346 37.08 -24.19 27.08
C ASP A 346 37.25 -23.40 28.39
N ARG A 347 37.99 -23.94 29.37
CA ARG A 347 38.26 -23.24 30.65
C ARG A 347 39.04 -21.94 30.48
N GLN A 348 39.91 -21.88 29.49
CA GLN A 348 40.74 -20.70 29.21
C GLN A 348 40.04 -19.68 28.30
N GLY A 349 38.92 -20.02 27.67
CA GLY A 349 38.25 -19.16 26.71
C GLY A 349 39.10 -18.88 25.45
N VAL A 350 39.97 -19.83 25.07
CA VAL A 350 40.84 -19.74 23.88
C VAL A 350 40.47 -20.82 22.87
N SER A 351 40.56 -20.52 21.57
CA SER A 351 40.20 -21.48 20.53
C SER A 351 41.08 -22.73 20.56
N PRO A 352 40.51 -23.94 20.41
CA PRO A 352 41.30 -25.12 20.05
C PRO A 352 41.90 -24.98 18.66
N GLY A 353 43.02 -25.67 18.43
CA GLY A 353 43.66 -25.73 17.12
C GLY A 353 42.88 -26.61 16.14
N SER A 354 43.05 -26.38 14.84
CA SER A 354 42.36 -27.14 13.78
C SER A 354 42.65 -28.65 13.81
N GLY A 355 43.82 -29.06 14.30
CA GLY A 355 44.15 -30.47 14.53
C GLY A 355 43.29 -31.13 15.60
N VAL A 356 43.09 -30.45 16.75
CA VAL A 356 42.21 -30.95 17.82
C VAL A 356 40.77 -31.05 17.33
N ILE A 357 40.29 -30.05 16.59
CA ILE A 357 38.95 -30.10 15.99
C ILE A 357 38.83 -31.26 15.00
N LYS A 358 39.80 -31.43 14.08
CA LYS A 358 39.80 -32.55 13.14
C LYS A 358 39.73 -33.89 13.90
N ASP A 359 40.57 -34.09 14.91
CA ASP A 359 40.63 -35.35 15.63
C ASP A 359 39.34 -35.61 16.45
N LEU A 360 38.73 -34.56 17.01
CA LEU A 360 37.40 -34.61 17.62
C LEU A 360 36.34 -35.05 16.59
N LEU A 361 36.32 -34.41 15.42
CA LEU A 361 35.39 -34.69 14.33
C LEU A 361 35.57 -36.09 13.74
N ASP A 362 36.81 -36.59 13.64
CA ASP A 362 37.09 -37.95 13.14
C ASP A 362 36.74 -39.01 14.20
N THR A 363 36.98 -38.74 15.48
CA THR A 363 36.72 -39.69 16.59
C THR A 363 35.23 -39.87 16.84
N TYR A 364 34.47 -38.77 16.77
CA TYR A 364 33.01 -38.76 16.99
C TYR A 364 32.24 -38.55 15.69
N GLY A 365 32.87 -38.81 14.54
CA GLY A 365 32.27 -38.70 13.21
C GLY A 365 31.56 -39.97 12.73
N PRO A 366 30.74 -39.91 11.65
CA PRO A 366 30.39 -38.73 10.87
C PRO A 366 29.71 -37.63 11.71
N ALA A 367 30.00 -36.35 11.43
CA ALA A 367 29.59 -35.24 12.30
C ALA A 367 28.95 -34.08 11.51
N LEU A 368 27.74 -33.69 11.91
CA LEU A 368 27.02 -32.52 11.39
C LEU A 368 27.04 -31.40 12.44
N ILE A 369 27.53 -30.22 12.05
CA ILE A 369 27.58 -29.04 12.91
C ILE A 369 26.70 -27.96 12.29
N LEU A 370 25.63 -27.57 13.00
CA LEU A 370 24.70 -26.52 12.60
C LEU A 370 24.92 -25.30 13.49
N ILE A 371 25.23 -24.15 12.90
CA ILE A 371 25.48 -22.91 13.64
C ILE A 371 24.51 -21.83 13.15
N ASP A 372 23.45 -21.59 13.91
CA ASP A 372 22.47 -20.56 13.61
C ASP A 372 22.80 -19.26 14.36
N GLU A 373 22.66 -18.12 13.70
CA GLU A 373 22.83 -16.78 14.29
C GLU A 373 24.21 -16.53 14.95
N TRP A 374 25.30 -17.02 14.35
CA TRP A 374 26.66 -16.82 14.89
C TRP A 374 27.03 -15.33 15.02
N VAL A 375 26.66 -14.50 14.04
CA VAL A 375 26.89 -13.05 14.10
C VAL A 375 26.24 -12.42 15.33
N ALA A 376 25.03 -12.86 15.70
CA ALA A 376 24.33 -12.36 16.88
C ALA A 376 25.10 -12.69 18.17
N PHE A 377 25.67 -13.89 18.28
CA PHE A 377 26.53 -14.27 19.40
C PHE A 377 27.83 -13.46 19.43
N ALA A 378 28.54 -13.40 18.31
CA ALA A 378 29.85 -12.74 18.21
C ALA A 378 29.78 -11.23 18.49
N ARG A 379 28.69 -10.57 18.09
CA ARG A 379 28.43 -9.16 18.40
C ARG A 379 28.39 -8.88 19.90
N ASN A 380 27.86 -9.79 20.70
CA ASN A 380 27.72 -9.59 22.14
C ASN A 380 29.06 -9.61 22.89
N ILE A 381 30.09 -10.23 22.31
CA ILE A 381 31.44 -10.31 22.87
C ILE A 381 32.42 -9.30 22.23
N TYR A 382 31.97 -8.51 21.25
CA TYR A 382 32.79 -7.47 20.61
C TYR A 382 33.20 -6.39 21.63
N GLY A 383 34.51 -6.12 21.73
CA GLY A 383 35.05 -5.11 22.65
C GLY A 383 34.93 -5.43 24.15
N VAL A 384 34.59 -6.68 24.53
CA VAL A 384 34.48 -7.11 25.93
C VAL A 384 35.48 -8.20 26.24
N SER A 385 36.12 -8.08 27.40
CA SER A 385 37.08 -9.06 27.94
C SER A 385 36.54 -9.74 29.20
N GLY A 386 37.15 -10.87 29.59
CA GLY A 386 36.83 -11.57 30.83
C GLY A 386 35.55 -12.41 30.81
N LEU A 387 34.98 -12.69 29.64
CA LEU A 387 33.83 -13.58 29.49
C LEU A 387 34.26 -15.05 29.42
N CYS A 388 33.44 -15.94 29.98
CA CYS A 388 33.69 -17.39 29.96
C CYS A 388 33.69 -17.95 28.53
N ALA A 389 32.90 -17.38 27.61
CA ALA A 389 32.85 -17.78 26.21
C ALA A 389 34.08 -17.38 25.36
N GLY A 390 35.11 -16.80 25.98
CA GLY A 390 36.29 -16.29 25.29
C GLY A 390 36.10 -14.92 24.65
N SER A 391 37.17 -14.40 24.06
CA SER A 391 37.16 -13.10 23.38
C SER A 391 36.55 -13.18 21.98
N PHE A 392 36.24 -12.01 21.40
CA PHE A 392 35.87 -11.88 19.99
C PHE A 392 36.92 -12.53 19.07
N ASP A 393 38.20 -12.25 19.28
CA ASP A 393 39.30 -12.83 18.49
C ASP A 393 39.42 -14.34 18.67
N ALA A 394 39.19 -14.86 19.89
CA ALA A 394 39.16 -16.31 20.13
C ALA A 394 38.03 -16.99 19.34
N ASN A 395 36.86 -16.37 19.27
CA ASN A 395 35.74 -16.88 18.47
C ASN A 395 36.01 -16.83 16.96
N MET A 396 36.69 -15.80 16.47
CA MET A 396 37.11 -15.72 15.06
C MET A 396 38.19 -16.76 14.74
N THR A 397 39.12 -16.99 15.67
CA THR A 397 40.12 -18.05 15.56
C THR A 397 39.46 -19.43 15.57
N PHE A 398 38.41 -19.61 16.37
CA PHE A 398 37.62 -20.84 16.38
C PHE A 398 36.89 -21.05 15.05
N ALA A 399 36.31 -20.02 14.43
CA ALA A 399 35.73 -20.14 13.09
C ALA A 399 36.76 -20.63 12.05
N GLN A 400 37.99 -20.11 12.10
CA GLN A 400 39.08 -20.56 11.23
C GLN A 400 39.51 -22.00 11.54
N ALA A 401 39.71 -22.32 12.82
CA ALA A 401 40.09 -23.67 13.24
C ALA A 401 39.02 -24.71 12.89
N LEU A 402 37.74 -24.36 13.05
CA LEU A 402 36.61 -25.21 12.74
C LEU A 402 36.52 -25.49 11.25
N THR A 403 36.60 -24.46 10.41
CA THR A 403 36.56 -24.62 8.96
C THR A 403 37.75 -25.45 8.44
N GLU A 404 38.96 -25.19 8.93
CA GLU A 404 40.15 -25.97 8.54
C GLU A 404 40.12 -27.41 9.06
N GLY A 405 39.69 -27.63 10.30
CA GLY A 405 39.52 -28.96 10.87
C GLY A 405 38.50 -29.79 10.10
N THR A 406 37.37 -29.17 9.74
CA THR A 406 36.28 -29.83 8.99
C THR A 406 36.69 -30.19 7.56
N LYS A 407 37.48 -29.35 6.88
CA LYS A 407 38.05 -29.66 5.55
C LYS A 407 38.92 -30.91 5.57
N ARG A 408 39.71 -31.08 6.63
CA ARG A 408 40.66 -32.18 6.78
C ARG A 408 40.00 -33.47 7.27
N SER A 409 38.85 -33.38 7.95
CA SER A 409 38.02 -34.55 8.24
C SER A 409 37.36 -35.07 6.95
N ARG A 410 37.07 -36.37 6.85
CA ARG A 410 36.45 -36.95 5.64
C ARG A 410 34.93 -36.96 5.67
N GLN A 411 34.32 -37.00 6.86
CA GLN A 411 32.88 -37.24 7.04
C GLN A 411 32.25 -36.21 7.98
N SER A 412 32.68 -34.96 7.87
CA SER A 412 32.15 -33.87 8.69
C SER A 412 31.68 -32.69 7.84
N LEU A 413 30.60 -32.06 8.28
CA LEU A 413 29.95 -30.96 7.61
C LEU A 413 29.59 -29.85 8.60
N VAL A 414 30.04 -28.63 8.32
CA VAL A 414 29.64 -27.42 9.05
C VAL A 414 28.69 -26.60 8.20
N ILE A 415 27.56 -26.22 8.78
CA ILE A 415 26.57 -25.34 8.14
C ILE A 415 26.35 -24.15 9.05
N THR A 416 26.60 -22.94 8.53
CA THR A 416 26.41 -21.70 9.29
C THR A 416 25.39 -20.81 8.60
N SER A 417 24.56 -20.12 9.38
CA SER A 417 23.68 -19.06 8.86
C SER A 417 24.37 -17.71 9.01
N ILE A 418 24.26 -16.88 7.97
CA ILE A 418 24.81 -15.53 7.97
C ILE A 418 23.69 -14.52 7.64
N PRO A 419 23.60 -13.40 8.39
CA PRO A 419 22.59 -12.37 8.14
C PRO A 419 22.81 -11.68 6.79
N ALA A 420 21.72 -11.24 6.17
CA ALA A 420 21.75 -10.57 4.86
C ALA A 420 21.32 -9.11 4.91
N SER A 421 20.77 -8.64 6.03
CA SER A 421 20.29 -7.26 6.19
C SER A 421 20.98 -6.53 7.33
N ASP A 422 21.16 -5.21 7.18
CA ASP A 422 21.77 -4.34 8.20
C ASP A 422 21.04 -4.38 9.55
N ILE A 423 19.74 -4.65 9.52
CA ILE A 423 18.91 -4.81 10.71
C ILE A 423 19.31 -6.05 11.52
N GLU A 424 19.58 -7.17 10.84
CA GLU A 424 20.00 -8.42 11.49
C GLU A 424 21.44 -8.34 12.02
N ILE A 425 22.32 -7.66 11.29
CA ILE A 425 23.75 -7.52 11.60
C ILE A 425 23.95 -6.84 12.95
N GLY A 426 23.32 -5.67 13.15
CA GLY A 426 23.35 -4.92 14.42
C GLY A 426 24.68 -4.25 14.74
N GLY A 427 24.76 -2.94 14.47
CA GLY A 427 25.89 -2.09 14.86
C GLY A 427 27.24 -2.47 14.25
N GLU A 428 28.29 -1.77 14.71
CA GLU A 428 29.67 -1.98 14.25
C GLU A 428 30.20 -3.38 14.60
N GLY A 429 29.91 -3.88 15.81
CA GLY A 429 30.35 -5.21 16.24
C GLY A 429 29.73 -6.34 15.41
N GLY A 430 28.49 -6.17 14.96
CA GLY A 430 27.85 -7.07 14.02
C GLY A 430 28.49 -7.03 12.63
N GLN A 431 28.81 -5.84 12.13
CA GLN A 431 29.49 -5.66 10.85
C GLN A 431 30.90 -6.29 10.87
N ALA A 432 31.66 -6.05 11.94
CA ALA A 432 32.98 -6.64 12.13
C ALA A 432 32.91 -8.18 12.23
N ALA A 433 31.92 -8.72 12.94
CA ALA A 433 31.68 -10.16 13.01
C ALA A 433 31.33 -10.74 11.63
N LEU A 434 30.42 -10.08 10.91
CA LEU A 434 30.01 -10.49 9.57
C LEU A 434 31.21 -10.52 8.61
N GLU A 435 31.98 -9.44 8.55
CA GLU A 435 33.14 -9.32 7.66
C GLU A 435 34.18 -10.41 7.94
N ARG A 436 34.52 -10.66 9.21
CA ARG A 436 35.50 -11.68 9.59
C ARG A 436 34.99 -13.10 9.33
N LEU A 437 33.72 -13.38 9.61
CA LEU A 437 33.12 -14.67 9.29
C LEU A 437 33.04 -14.85 7.77
N GLN A 438 32.59 -13.86 7.01
CA GLN A 438 32.60 -13.91 5.54
C GLN A 438 34.00 -14.13 4.97
N ASN A 439 35.04 -13.51 5.53
CA ASN A 439 36.42 -13.77 5.08
C ASN A 439 36.89 -15.20 5.36
N THR A 440 36.38 -15.81 6.43
CA THR A 440 36.73 -17.19 6.84
C THR A 440 35.95 -18.22 6.01
N PHE A 441 34.67 -17.96 5.74
CA PHE A 441 33.75 -18.87 5.04
C PHE A 441 33.69 -18.62 3.52
N GLY A 442 33.87 -17.39 3.05
CA GLY A 442 33.63 -16.91 1.68
C GLY A 442 34.66 -17.30 0.63
N ARG A 443 35.65 -18.14 0.97
CA ARG A 443 36.56 -18.77 -0.02
C ARG A 443 36.07 -20.16 -0.47
N LEU A 444 34.86 -20.57 -0.08
CA LEU A 444 34.37 -21.96 -0.13
C LEU A 444 32.95 -22.08 -0.72
N GLU A 445 32.64 -21.34 -1.79
CA GLU A 445 31.26 -21.17 -2.24
C GLU A 445 30.68 -22.37 -2.99
N SER A 446 29.61 -22.94 -2.43
CA SER A 446 28.44 -23.39 -3.18
C SER A 446 27.31 -22.37 -2.96
N VAL A 447 26.94 -21.59 -3.97
CA VAL A 447 25.88 -20.58 -3.85
C VAL A 447 24.55 -21.27 -3.61
N TRP A 448 23.97 -21.09 -2.42
CA TRP A 448 22.59 -21.51 -2.13
C TRP A 448 21.62 -20.66 -2.95
N LYS A 449 20.88 -21.29 -3.86
CA LYS A 449 19.88 -20.60 -4.69
C LYS A 449 18.57 -20.42 -3.92
N PRO A 450 17.98 -19.21 -3.88
CA PRO A 450 16.63 -19.01 -3.40
C PRO A 450 15.61 -19.87 -4.17
N ALA A 451 14.51 -20.23 -3.51
CA ALA A 451 13.43 -20.95 -4.16
C ALA A 451 12.86 -20.15 -5.33
N ALA A 452 12.58 -20.82 -6.45
CA ALA A 452 11.92 -20.19 -7.59
C ALA A 452 10.47 -19.80 -7.27
N MET A 453 9.88 -18.94 -8.10
CA MET A 453 8.50 -18.46 -7.90
C MET A 453 7.51 -19.62 -7.92
N GLU A 454 7.71 -20.58 -8.82
CA GLU A 454 6.90 -21.78 -8.96
C GLU A 454 6.98 -22.69 -7.73
N GLU A 455 8.15 -22.75 -7.08
CA GLU A 455 8.35 -23.52 -5.85
C GLU A 455 7.67 -22.86 -4.65
N SER A 456 7.56 -21.53 -4.67
CA SER A 456 6.85 -20.78 -3.63
C SER A 456 5.37 -21.18 -3.56
N PHE A 457 4.76 -21.57 -4.69
CA PHE A 457 3.38 -22.05 -4.72
C PHE A 457 3.22 -23.37 -3.99
N GLU A 458 4.12 -24.33 -4.23
CA GLU A 458 4.12 -25.63 -3.54
C GLU A 458 4.37 -25.49 -2.04
N ILE A 459 5.23 -24.54 -1.64
CA ILE A 459 5.47 -24.23 -0.22
C ILE A 459 4.17 -23.78 0.44
N VAL A 460 3.45 -22.83 -0.17
CA VAL A 460 2.17 -22.33 0.37
C VAL A 460 1.11 -23.44 0.38
N ARG A 461 1.02 -24.24 -0.69
CA ARG A 461 0.07 -25.34 -0.79
C ARG A 461 0.28 -26.37 0.33
N ARG A 462 1.50 -26.91 0.49
CA ARG A 462 1.81 -27.93 1.51
C ARG A 462 1.63 -27.42 2.94
N ARG A 463 1.94 -26.14 3.17
CA ARG A 463 1.83 -25.53 4.51
C ARG A 463 0.41 -25.20 4.92
N LEU A 464 -0.47 -24.87 3.97
CA LEU A 464 -1.82 -24.39 4.30
C LEU A 464 -2.93 -25.40 4.01
N PHE A 465 -2.68 -26.38 3.13
CA PHE A 465 -3.66 -27.37 2.71
C PHE A 465 -3.20 -28.80 2.95
N THR A 466 -4.19 -29.66 3.17
CA THR A 466 -4.00 -31.11 3.22
C THR A 466 -3.68 -31.69 1.84
N ASP A 467 -3.14 -32.91 1.81
CA ASP A 467 -2.84 -33.63 0.55
C ASP A 467 -4.08 -34.24 -0.12
N ALA A 468 -5.26 -34.11 0.51
CA ALA A 468 -6.52 -34.62 -0.03
C ALA A 468 -7.08 -33.64 -1.08
N ILE A 469 -6.82 -33.91 -2.36
CA ILE A 469 -7.27 -33.10 -3.50
C ILE A 469 -8.10 -33.95 -4.47
N ASP A 470 -9.27 -33.46 -4.85
CA ASP A 470 -10.04 -33.99 -5.99
C ASP A 470 -9.41 -33.49 -7.30
N TYR A 471 -8.44 -34.25 -7.82
CA TYR A 471 -7.70 -33.88 -9.03
C TYR A 471 -8.60 -33.72 -10.26
N ALA A 472 -9.67 -34.51 -10.38
CA ALA A 472 -10.59 -34.40 -11.51
C ALA A 472 -11.38 -33.08 -11.47
N ALA A 473 -11.89 -32.70 -10.30
CA ALA A 473 -12.56 -31.41 -10.13
C ALA A 473 -11.59 -30.22 -10.31
N ARG A 474 -10.36 -30.34 -9.78
CA ARG A 474 -9.30 -29.35 -10.00
C ARG A 474 -9.06 -29.11 -11.49
N ASP A 475 -8.83 -30.19 -12.25
CA ASP A 475 -8.49 -30.12 -13.67
C ASP A 475 -9.67 -29.58 -14.49
N ALA A 476 -10.92 -29.90 -14.12
CA ALA A 476 -12.11 -29.31 -14.72
C ALA A 476 -12.16 -27.79 -14.55
N VAL A 477 -11.86 -27.28 -13.34
CA VAL A 477 -11.80 -25.84 -13.06
C VAL A 477 -10.69 -25.17 -13.88
N ILE A 478 -9.48 -25.73 -13.88
CA ILE A 478 -8.34 -25.16 -14.64
C ILE A 478 -8.68 -25.12 -16.13
N ASN A 479 -9.23 -26.20 -16.69
CA ASN A 479 -9.62 -26.25 -18.09
C ASN A 479 -10.69 -25.21 -18.44
N ALA A 480 -11.63 -24.93 -17.53
CA ALA A 480 -12.63 -23.88 -17.72
C ALA A 480 -12.00 -22.48 -17.77
N PHE A 481 -11.03 -22.18 -16.88
CA PHE A 481 -10.26 -20.93 -16.93
C PHE A 481 -9.44 -20.81 -18.22
N MET A 482 -8.70 -21.86 -18.59
CA MET A 482 -7.91 -21.85 -19.82
C MET A 482 -8.79 -21.69 -21.07
N LYS A 483 -9.98 -22.27 -21.08
CA LYS A 483 -10.97 -22.06 -22.15
C LYS A 483 -11.43 -20.60 -22.22
N MET A 484 -11.80 -20.01 -21.08
CA MET A 484 -12.19 -18.60 -21.00
C MET A 484 -11.10 -17.65 -21.53
N TYR A 485 -9.84 -17.87 -21.13
CA TYR A 485 -8.70 -17.06 -21.61
C TYR A 485 -8.51 -17.17 -23.12
N ARG A 486 -8.61 -18.38 -23.69
CA ARG A 486 -8.48 -18.61 -25.13
C ARG A 486 -9.63 -18.04 -25.96
N GLU A 487 -10.85 -18.03 -25.43
CA GLU A 487 -12.03 -17.49 -26.10
C GLU A 487 -12.08 -15.96 -26.05
N GLN A 488 -11.48 -15.35 -25.03
CA GLN A 488 -11.55 -13.90 -24.75
C GLN A 488 -10.16 -13.23 -24.75
N GLN A 489 -9.32 -13.54 -25.74
CA GLN A 489 -7.89 -13.15 -25.76
C GLN A 489 -7.62 -11.63 -25.68
N LYS A 490 -8.59 -10.78 -26.04
CA LYS A 490 -8.46 -9.32 -25.95
C LYS A 490 -8.64 -8.80 -24.52
N GLU A 491 -9.30 -9.57 -23.66
CA GLU A 491 -9.67 -9.18 -22.30
C GLU A 491 -8.62 -9.59 -21.26
N PHE A 492 -7.67 -10.45 -21.62
CA PHE A 492 -6.68 -11.04 -20.72
C PHE A 492 -5.24 -10.94 -21.28
N PRO A 493 -4.20 -11.05 -20.42
CA PRO A 493 -2.81 -11.05 -20.85
C PRO A 493 -2.48 -12.21 -21.81
N ARG A 494 -1.52 -11.99 -22.72
CA ARG A 494 -1.20 -12.94 -23.80
C ARG A 494 -0.66 -14.27 -23.29
N GLU A 495 0.16 -14.23 -22.24
CA GLU A 495 0.78 -15.41 -21.64
C GLU A 495 -0.24 -16.39 -21.05
N CYS A 496 -1.46 -15.94 -20.73
CA CYS A 496 -2.53 -16.81 -20.21
C CYS A 496 -2.99 -17.86 -21.23
N ASN A 497 -2.64 -17.70 -22.50
CA ASN A 497 -2.94 -18.68 -23.55
C ASN A 497 -1.89 -19.80 -23.67
N GLU A 498 -0.76 -19.66 -23.01
CA GLU A 498 0.37 -20.58 -23.13
C GLU A 498 0.19 -21.81 -22.22
N SER A 499 0.79 -22.93 -22.62
CA SER A 499 0.77 -24.17 -21.83
C SER A 499 1.47 -24.01 -20.47
N ASP A 500 2.46 -23.12 -20.38
CA ASP A 500 3.16 -22.84 -19.14
C ASP A 500 2.24 -22.19 -18.10
N TYR A 501 1.33 -21.30 -18.52
CA TYR A 501 0.36 -20.71 -17.60
C TYR A 501 -0.61 -21.76 -17.03
N GLN A 502 -1.06 -22.71 -17.85
CA GLN A 502 -1.87 -23.84 -17.38
C GLN A 502 -1.11 -24.68 -16.33
N ARG A 503 0.18 -24.93 -16.54
CA ARG A 503 1.04 -25.61 -15.57
C ARG A 503 1.12 -24.82 -14.26
N ARG A 504 1.33 -23.51 -14.32
CA ARG A 504 1.34 -22.62 -13.14
C ARG A 504 0.03 -22.66 -12.38
N MET A 505 -1.12 -22.62 -13.07
CA MET A 505 -2.44 -22.77 -12.43
C MET A 505 -2.61 -24.13 -11.75
N THR A 506 -2.06 -25.20 -12.32
CA THR A 506 -2.12 -26.56 -11.76
C THR A 506 -1.33 -26.67 -10.45
N VAL A 507 -0.14 -26.09 -10.41
CA VAL A 507 0.74 -26.08 -9.24
C VAL A 507 0.22 -25.14 -8.14
N ALA A 508 -0.33 -23.99 -8.52
CA ALA A 508 -0.80 -22.97 -7.58
C ALA A 508 -2.17 -23.28 -6.95
N TYR A 509 -2.92 -24.24 -7.48
CA TYR A 509 -4.27 -24.55 -7.01
C TYR A 509 -4.32 -24.81 -5.49
N PRO A 510 -5.24 -24.19 -4.73
CA PRO A 510 -6.44 -23.46 -5.16
C PRO A 510 -6.26 -21.95 -5.37
N VAL A 511 -5.03 -21.45 -5.40
CA VAL A 511 -4.71 -20.04 -5.53
C VAL A 511 -4.45 -19.69 -7.00
N HIS A 512 -5.01 -18.58 -7.46
CA HIS A 512 -4.77 -18.10 -8.82
C HIS A 512 -3.36 -17.50 -8.95
N PRO A 513 -2.58 -17.81 -10.01
CA PRO A 513 -1.20 -17.32 -10.16
C PRO A 513 -1.04 -15.80 -10.06
N GLU A 514 -2.01 -15.04 -10.56
CA GLU A 514 -2.04 -13.57 -10.46
C GLU A 514 -1.90 -13.07 -9.02
N LEU A 515 -2.49 -13.75 -8.02
CA LEU A 515 -2.36 -13.33 -6.62
C LEU A 515 -0.91 -13.47 -6.14
N PHE A 516 -0.27 -14.60 -6.46
CA PHE A 516 1.11 -14.78 -6.07
C PHE A 516 2.06 -13.86 -6.84
N ASP A 517 1.80 -13.58 -8.11
CA ASP A 517 2.60 -12.64 -8.88
C ASP A 517 2.60 -11.26 -8.20
N ARG A 518 1.44 -10.78 -7.73
CA ARG A 518 1.38 -9.53 -6.95
C ARG A 518 2.18 -9.63 -5.65
N LEU A 519 2.03 -10.71 -4.89
CA LEU A 519 2.68 -10.86 -3.58
C LEU A 519 4.21 -11.06 -3.66
N TYR A 520 4.70 -11.83 -4.63
CA TYR A 520 6.12 -12.16 -4.76
C TYR A 520 6.89 -11.25 -5.69
N GLN A 521 6.23 -10.50 -6.58
CA GLN A 521 6.89 -9.48 -7.40
C GLN A 521 6.76 -8.11 -6.73
N ASP A 522 5.53 -7.63 -6.53
CA ASP A 522 5.28 -6.24 -6.13
C ASP A 522 5.48 -6.02 -4.62
N TRP A 523 4.79 -6.78 -3.77
CA TRP A 523 4.89 -6.63 -2.31
C TRP A 523 6.28 -6.98 -1.77
N SER A 524 6.97 -7.85 -2.50
CA SER A 524 8.34 -8.28 -2.24
C SER A 524 9.36 -7.14 -2.23
N THR A 525 9.03 -6.01 -2.85
CA THR A 525 9.88 -4.80 -2.92
C THR A 525 9.88 -3.99 -1.62
N LEU A 526 8.92 -4.23 -0.72
CA LEU A 526 8.84 -3.53 0.56
C LEU A 526 9.88 -4.10 1.55
N GLU A 527 10.77 -3.26 2.07
CA GLU A 527 11.86 -3.67 2.98
C GLU A 527 11.37 -4.44 4.23
N ARG A 528 10.18 -4.09 4.74
CA ARG A 528 9.57 -4.72 5.93
C ARG A 528 8.80 -6.00 5.59
N PHE A 529 8.55 -6.30 4.31
CA PHE A 529 7.76 -7.44 3.89
C PHE A 529 8.60 -8.72 3.88
N GLN A 530 8.33 -9.58 4.84
CA GLN A 530 8.93 -10.91 4.91
C GLN A 530 8.29 -11.79 3.84
N ARG A 531 8.84 -11.87 2.63
CA ARG A 531 8.21 -12.49 1.44
C ARG A 531 7.49 -13.82 1.72
N THR A 532 8.18 -14.85 2.20
CA THR A 532 7.55 -16.17 2.39
C THR A 532 6.65 -16.21 3.64
N ARG A 533 7.12 -15.69 4.78
CA ARG A 533 6.38 -15.72 6.05
C ARG A 533 5.17 -14.77 6.06
N GLY A 534 5.32 -13.61 5.46
CA GLY A 534 4.26 -12.62 5.26
C GLY A 534 3.16 -13.15 4.34
N VAL A 535 3.52 -13.79 3.22
CA VAL A 535 2.55 -14.46 2.34
C VAL A 535 1.83 -15.59 3.06
N LEU A 536 2.55 -16.49 3.75
CA LEU A 536 1.91 -17.58 4.50
C LEU A 536 0.92 -17.06 5.55
N ARG A 537 1.28 -16.00 6.29
CA ARG A 537 0.39 -15.36 7.27
C ARG A 537 -0.87 -14.78 6.62
N LEU A 538 -0.69 -14.00 5.55
CA LEU A 538 -1.80 -13.41 4.81
C LEU A 538 -2.74 -14.49 4.28
N MET A 539 -2.17 -15.51 3.63
CA MET A 539 -2.93 -16.57 2.99
C MET A 539 -3.65 -17.43 4.03
N ALA A 540 -3.02 -17.76 5.16
CA ALA A 540 -3.69 -18.48 6.25
C ALA A 540 -4.90 -17.68 6.77
N ALA A 541 -4.75 -16.36 6.95
CA ALA A 541 -5.84 -15.50 7.36
C ALA A 541 -6.96 -15.40 6.32
N ALA A 542 -6.61 -15.24 5.05
CA ALA A 542 -7.57 -15.18 3.96
C ALA A 542 -8.32 -16.51 3.80
N ILE A 543 -7.61 -17.64 3.77
CA ILE A 543 -8.18 -18.98 3.63
C ILE A 543 -9.11 -19.28 4.80
N HIS A 544 -8.71 -19.00 6.05
CA HIS A 544 -9.57 -19.19 7.21
C HIS A 544 -10.88 -18.41 7.06
N GLN A 545 -10.79 -17.12 6.68
CA GLN A 545 -11.96 -16.27 6.53
C GLN A 545 -12.87 -16.69 5.37
N LEU A 546 -12.30 -17.14 4.25
CA LEU A 546 -13.06 -17.68 3.13
C LEU A 546 -13.71 -19.02 3.47
N TRP A 547 -13.03 -19.86 4.25
CA TRP A 547 -13.53 -21.15 4.72
C TRP A 547 -14.72 -20.99 5.69
N GLU A 548 -14.59 -20.09 6.68
CA GLU A 548 -15.66 -19.77 7.64
C GLU A 548 -16.90 -19.19 6.95
N ARG A 549 -16.71 -18.41 5.87
CA ARG A 549 -17.79 -17.78 5.10
C ARG A 549 -18.41 -18.68 4.03
N GLU A 550 -17.97 -19.93 3.92
CA GLU A 550 -18.40 -20.87 2.87
C GLU A 550 -18.25 -20.30 1.44
N ASP A 551 -17.11 -19.66 1.17
CA ASP A 551 -16.82 -19.02 -0.12
C ASP A 551 -17.04 -19.96 -1.31
N LYS A 552 -17.75 -19.47 -2.33
CA LYS A 552 -18.15 -20.26 -3.51
C LYS A 552 -17.25 -20.02 -4.72
N SER A 553 -16.17 -19.25 -4.57
CA SER A 553 -15.24 -18.96 -5.66
C SER A 553 -14.57 -20.26 -6.17
N LEU A 554 -14.23 -20.29 -7.46
CA LEU A 554 -13.52 -21.44 -8.06
C LEU A 554 -12.03 -21.49 -7.67
N LEU A 555 -11.43 -20.31 -7.45
CA LEU A 555 -10.04 -20.10 -7.05
C LEU A 555 -9.96 -18.91 -6.08
N ILE A 556 -8.91 -18.88 -5.27
CA ILE A 556 -8.55 -17.72 -4.45
C ILE A 556 -7.78 -16.74 -5.35
N MET A 557 -8.37 -15.58 -5.62
CA MET A 557 -7.86 -14.55 -6.53
C MET A 557 -7.63 -13.23 -5.77
N PRO A 558 -6.91 -12.24 -6.32
CA PRO A 558 -6.80 -10.92 -5.72
C PRO A 558 -8.16 -10.31 -5.35
N GLY A 559 -9.15 -10.43 -6.24
CA GLY A 559 -10.49 -9.90 -6.02
C GLY A 559 -11.31 -10.63 -4.94
N THR A 560 -10.96 -11.88 -4.60
CA THR A 560 -11.70 -12.66 -3.59
C THR A 560 -11.15 -12.46 -2.17
N LEU A 561 -10.00 -11.80 -2.00
CA LEU A 561 -9.43 -11.56 -0.67
C LEU A 561 -10.40 -10.76 0.21
N PRO A 562 -10.76 -11.24 1.41
CA PRO A 562 -11.74 -10.58 2.28
C PRO A 562 -11.09 -9.45 3.08
N LEU A 563 -10.79 -8.32 2.42
CA LEU A 563 -10.14 -7.13 3.02
C LEU A 563 -11.04 -6.39 4.04
N ASP A 564 -12.34 -6.70 4.06
CA ASP A 564 -13.30 -6.32 5.11
C ASP A 564 -13.03 -7.02 6.45
N SER A 565 -12.26 -8.12 6.43
CA SER A 565 -11.90 -8.90 7.60
C SER A 565 -10.70 -8.28 8.32
N PRO A 566 -10.80 -7.94 9.63
CA PRO A 566 -9.70 -7.32 10.36
C PRO A 566 -8.38 -8.10 10.35
N PRO A 567 -8.34 -9.44 10.51
CA PRO A 567 -7.09 -10.21 10.43
C PRO A 567 -6.40 -10.10 9.06
N VAL A 568 -7.16 -10.18 7.97
CA VAL A 568 -6.61 -10.08 6.60
C VAL A 568 -6.14 -8.67 6.32
N ARG A 569 -6.92 -7.67 6.72
CA ARG A 569 -6.55 -6.26 6.61
C ARG A 569 -5.26 -5.97 7.36
N TYR A 570 -5.14 -6.42 8.61
CA TYR A 570 -3.96 -6.21 9.43
C TYR A 570 -2.69 -6.78 8.76
N GLU A 571 -2.76 -8.00 8.24
CA GLU A 571 -1.62 -8.62 7.54
C GLU A 571 -1.24 -7.89 6.25
N MET A 572 -2.19 -7.25 5.55
CA MET A 572 -1.86 -6.38 4.41
C MET A 572 -1.26 -5.05 4.85
N THR A 573 -1.91 -4.32 5.76
CA THR A 573 -1.55 -2.92 6.06
C THR A 573 -0.30 -2.78 6.92
N ARG A 574 0.08 -3.79 7.72
CA ARG A 574 1.26 -3.73 8.62
C ARG A 574 2.59 -3.46 7.92
N TYR A 575 2.68 -3.71 6.61
CA TYR A 575 3.89 -3.50 5.82
C TYR A 575 3.86 -2.20 5.03
N LEU A 576 2.69 -1.56 4.95
CA LEU A 576 2.47 -0.33 4.21
C LEU A 576 2.69 0.89 5.11
N PRO A 577 2.93 2.08 4.55
CA PRO A 577 2.93 3.34 5.29
C PRO A 577 1.61 3.61 6.01
N ASP A 578 1.60 4.53 6.98
CA ASP A 578 0.37 4.92 7.66
C ASP A 578 -0.67 5.54 6.69
N GLY A 579 -1.96 5.40 7.03
CA GLY A 579 -3.06 6.04 6.29
C GLY A 579 -3.89 5.13 5.37
N TRP A 580 -3.56 3.84 5.24
CA TRP A 580 -4.35 2.88 4.46
C TRP A 580 -5.70 2.45 5.07
N PRO A 581 -5.87 2.30 6.41
CA PRO A 581 -7.14 1.83 6.95
C PRO A 581 -8.37 2.67 6.53
N PRO A 582 -8.33 4.02 6.52
CA PRO A 582 -9.41 4.85 6.00
C PRO A 582 -9.73 4.65 4.52
N VAL A 583 -8.68 4.46 3.69
CA VAL A 583 -8.84 4.16 2.26
C VAL A 583 -9.57 2.83 2.07
N ILE A 584 -9.17 1.80 2.82
CA ILE A 584 -9.82 0.49 2.75
C ILE A 584 -11.28 0.57 3.18
N ASP A 585 -11.58 1.31 4.25
CA ASP A 585 -12.94 1.44 4.77
C ASP A 585 -13.89 2.20 3.83
N THR A 586 -13.37 3.17 3.08
CA THR A 586 -14.18 4.05 2.24
C THR A 586 -14.29 3.54 0.81
N ASP A 587 -13.17 3.13 0.21
CA ASP A 587 -13.06 2.99 -1.24
C ASP A 587 -12.71 1.57 -1.73
N ILE A 588 -12.43 0.63 -0.83
CA ILE A 588 -12.00 -0.72 -1.22
C ILE A 588 -12.98 -1.79 -0.73
N ASP A 589 -13.09 -1.97 0.59
CA ASP A 589 -13.79 -3.14 1.13
C ASP A 589 -14.31 -2.94 2.57
N GLY A 590 -14.53 -1.71 3.02
CA GLY A 590 -15.18 -1.44 4.29
C GLY A 590 -16.66 -1.84 4.34
N PRO A 591 -17.24 -1.94 5.54
CA PRO A 591 -18.64 -2.32 5.75
C PRO A 591 -19.66 -1.34 5.15
N VAL A 592 -19.23 -0.10 4.89
CA VAL A 592 -20.02 0.97 4.24
C VAL A 592 -19.28 1.56 3.03
N SER A 593 -18.35 0.80 2.46
CA SER A 593 -17.52 1.27 1.35
C SER A 593 -18.33 1.52 0.08
N ARG A 594 -17.89 2.48 -0.74
CA ARG A 594 -18.57 2.81 -1.99
C ARG A 594 -18.68 1.62 -2.96
N PRO A 595 -17.65 0.75 -3.14
CA PRO A 595 -17.79 -0.44 -3.98
C PRO A 595 -18.93 -1.38 -3.53
N LEU A 596 -19.09 -1.60 -2.22
CA LEU A 596 -20.19 -2.40 -1.68
C LEU A 596 -21.55 -1.76 -1.96
N THR A 597 -21.65 -0.44 -1.80
CA THR A 597 -22.89 0.30 -2.08
C THR A 597 -23.24 0.23 -3.57
N LEU A 598 -22.27 0.40 -4.47
CA LEU A 598 -22.47 0.27 -5.92
C LEU A 598 -22.95 -1.13 -6.34
N ASP A 599 -22.38 -2.17 -5.74
CA ASP A 599 -22.82 -3.55 -5.97
C ASP A 599 -24.27 -3.76 -5.50
N ARG A 600 -24.71 -3.11 -4.42
CA ARG A 600 -26.11 -3.17 -3.94
C ARG A 600 -27.08 -2.37 -4.79
N GLU A 601 -26.65 -1.21 -5.32
CA GLU A 601 -27.45 -0.35 -6.19
C GLU A 601 -27.68 -0.98 -7.57
N ASN A 602 -26.76 -1.83 -8.05
CA ASN A 602 -26.83 -2.45 -9.37
C ASN A 602 -26.87 -3.99 -9.30
N PRO A 603 -28.04 -4.63 -9.53
CA PRO A 603 -28.18 -6.08 -9.44
C PRO A 603 -27.22 -6.88 -10.32
N ASN A 604 -26.87 -6.38 -11.51
CA ASN A 604 -25.95 -7.07 -12.43
C ASN A 604 -24.52 -7.11 -11.88
N MET A 605 -24.10 -6.07 -11.16
CA MET A 605 -22.79 -6.01 -10.50
C MET A 605 -22.81 -6.77 -9.17
N GLY A 606 -23.87 -6.57 -8.39
CA GLY A 606 -24.09 -7.24 -7.11
C GLY A 606 -24.06 -8.76 -7.20
N ARG A 607 -24.60 -9.34 -8.29
CA ARG A 607 -24.55 -10.78 -8.58
C ARG A 607 -23.13 -11.37 -8.51
N TYR A 608 -22.11 -10.60 -8.85
CA TYR A 608 -20.70 -11.03 -8.84
C TYR A 608 -19.84 -10.27 -7.83
N SER A 609 -20.45 -9.36 -7.05
CA SER A 609 -19.74 -8.36 -6.24
C SER A 609 -18.63 -7.66 -7.05
N ALA A 610 -18.96 -7.27 -8.29
CA ALA A 610 -17.99 -6.85 -9.30
C ALA A 610 -17.17 -5.63 -8.83
N CYS A 611 -17.82 -4.62 -8.23
CA CYS A 611 -17.15 -3.42 -7.74
C CYS A 611 -16.14 -3.76 -6.64
N ARG A 612 -16.55 -4.56 -5.63
CA ARG A 612 -15.62 -4.98 -4.56
C ARG A 612 -14.43 -5.78 -5.10
N ARG A 613 -14.66 -6.72 -6.02
CA ARG A 613 -13.58 -7.55 -6.58
C ARG A 613 -12.60 -6.72 -7.41
N VAL A 614 -13.08 -5.75 -8.18
CA VAL A 614 -12.22 -4.81 -8.92
C VAL A 614 -11.41 -3.96 -7.94
N ALA A 615 -12.04 -3.35 -6.94
CA ALA A 615 -11.35 -2.49 -5.98
C ALA A 615 -10.27 -3.25 -5.18
N ARG A 616 -10.58 -4.47 -4.69
CA ARG A 616 -9.62 -5.36 -4.03
C ARG A 616 -8.43 -5.69 -4.94
N THR A 617 -8.69 -6.01 -6.21
CA THR A 617 -7.64 -6.33 -7.18
C THR A 617 -6.71 -5.15 -7.43
N ILE A 618 -7.26 -3.94 -7.62
CA ILE A 618 -6.47 -2.72 -7.76
C ILE A 618 -5.61 -2.49 -6.51
N PHE A 619 -6.20 -2.60 -5.32
CA PHE A 619 -5.45 -2.43 -4.07
C PHE A 619 -4.28 -3.41 -3.96
N VAL A 620 -4.54 -4.71 -4.13
CA VAL A 620 -3.51 -5.76 -4.02
C VAL A 620 -2.37 -5.53 -5.02
N GLY A 621 -2.65 -5.05 -6.23
CA GLY A 621 -1.58 -4.80 -7.22
C GLY A 621 -1.03 -3.38 -7.28
N SER A 622 -1.45 -2.47 -6.40
CA SER A 622 -0.95 -1.08 -6.43
C SER A 622 -0.57 -0.49 -5.08
N ALA A 623 -1.02 -1.06 -3.97
CA ALA A 623 -0.65 -0.63 -2.63
C ALA A 623 0.86 -0.63 -2.32
N PRO A 624 1.68 -1.62 -2.77
CA PRO A 624 3.12 -1.59 -2.53
C PRO A 624 3.87 -0.53 -3.36
N SER A 625 3.21 0.12 -4.34
CA SER A 625 3.87 1.08 -5.20
C SER A 625 4.18 2.40 -4.47
N VAL A 626 5.43 2.86 -4.59
CA VAL A 626 5.86 4.16 -4.05
C VAL A 626 5.61 5.27 -5.07
N ALA A 627 5.27 6.47 -4.61
CA ALA A 627 5.00 7.62 -5.49
C ALA A 627 6.14 7.98 -6.46
N ALA A 628 7.38 7.55 -6.16
CA ALA A 628 8.56 7.75 -7.01
C ALA A 628 8.71 6.71 -8.15
N GLN A 629 7.89 5.65 -8.19
CA GLN A 629 7.97 4.64 -9.24
C GLN A 629 7.47 5.17 -10.58
N ARG A 630 8.22 4.86 -11.65
CA ARG A 630 7.95 5.31 -13.02
C ARG A 630 6.71 4.67 -13.65
N VAL A 631 6.33 3.48 -13.19
CA VAL A 631 5.17 2.71 -13.62
C VAL A 631 4.39 2.33 -12.38
N ARG A 632 3.14 2.81 -12.28
CA ARG A 632 2.26 2.57 -11.13
C ARG A 632 0.93 1.98 -11.57
N GLY A 633 0.37 1.11 -10.75
CA GLY A 633 -0.97 0.57 -10.95
C GLY A 633 -1.05 -0.57 -11.95
N LEU A 634 -2.24 -1.13 -12.05
CA LEU A 634 -2.56 -2.28 -12.88
C LEU A 634 -3.26 -1.86 -14.17
N GLU A 635 -2.99 -2.60 -15.24
CA GLU A 635 -3.70 -2.50 -16.51
C GLU A 635 -5.04 -3.21 -16.46
N GLU A 636 -6.02 -2.78 -17.25
CA GLU A 636 -7.37 -3.37 -17.26
C GLU A 636 -7.37 -4.89 -17.50
N VAL A 637 -6.52 -5.39 -18.40
CA VAL A 637 -6.39 -6.84 -18.66
C VAL A 637 -5.90 -7.62 -17.43
N ARG A 638 -5.04 -7.03 -16.61
CA ARG A 638 -4.59 -7.62 -15.33
C ARG A 638 -5.66 -7.53 -14.26
N LEU A 639 -6.43 -6.43 -14.25
CA LEU A 639 -7.58 -6.30 -13.37
C LEU A 639 -8.58 -7.43 -13.61
N LYS A 640 -8.95 -7.66 -14.88
CA LYS A 640 -9.85 -8.75 -15.26
C LYS A 640 -9.27 -10.12 -14.87
N LEU A 641 -7.97 -10.34 -15.12
CA LEU A 641 -7.29 -11.57 -14.69
C LEU A 641 -7.37 -11.82 -13.18
N GLY A 642 -7.32 -10.76 -12.36
CA GLY A 642 -7.39 -10.86 -10.90
C GLY A 642 -8.80 -10.93 -10.32
N CYS A 643 -9.85 -10.75 -11.13
CA CYS A 643 -11.22 -10.68 -10.62
C CYS A 643 -12.30 -11.42 -11.42
N VAL A 644 -12.07 -11.95 -12.62
CA VAL A 644 -13.10 -12.66 -13.41
C VAL A 644 -12.91 -14.17 -13.29
N GLN A 645 -14.00 -14.92 -13.11
CA GLN A 645 -13.98 -16.40 -13.20
C GLN A 645 -14.92 -16.94 -14.30
N PRO A 646 -14.73 -18.19 -14.75
CA PRO A 646 -15.60 -18.84 -15.72
C PRO A 646 -17.09 -18.77 -15.34
N GLY A 647 -17.92 -18.34 -16.30
CA GLY A 647 -19.36 -18.14 -16.13
C GLY A 647 -19.76 -16.70 -15.84
N GLU A 648 -18.81 -15.80 -15.60
CA GLU A 648 -19.05 -14.38 -15.36
C GLU A 648 -18.78 -13.53 -16.62
N SER A 649 -19.41 -12.37 -16.71
CA SER A 649 -19.28 -11.47 -17.86
C SER A 649 -18.14 -10.47 -17.65
N THR A 650 -17.10 -10.50 -18.49
CA THR A 650 -15.98 -9.53 -18.46
C THR A 650 -16.44 -8.08 -18.63
N ALA A 651 -17.49 -7.86 -19.42
CA ALA A 651 -18.08 -6.53 -19.62
C ALA A 651 -18.64 -5.93 -18.31
N THR A 652 -19.18 -6.76 -17.41
CA THR A 652 -19.67 -6.30 -16.10
C THR A 652 -18.54 -5.74 -15.23
N PHE A 653 -17.35 -6.35 -15.28
CA PHE A 653 -16.18 -5.85 -14.55
C PHE A 653 -15.59 -4.60 -15.18
N GLY A 654 -15.63 -4.48 -16.52
CA GLY A 654 -15.29 -3.24 -17.21
C GLY A 654 -16.23 -2.07 -16.83
N ASP A 655 -17.54 -2.31 -16.74
CA ASP A 655 -18.50 -1.30 -16.28
C ASP A 655 -18.29 -0.93 -14.81
N ALA A 656 -18.03 -1.92 -13.95
CA ALA A 656 -17.69 -1.68 -12.55
C ALA A 656 -16.45 -0.79 -12.40
N LEU A 657 -15.37 -1.06 -13.16
CA LEU A 657 -14.16 -0.26 -13.16
C LEU A 657 -14.43 1.20 -13.52
N ARG A 658 -15.20 1.47 -14.59
CA ARG A 658 -15.54 2.85 -14.99
C ARG A 658 -16.26 3.61 -13.88
N ARG A 659 -17.25 2.99 -13.25
CA ARG A 659 -17.99 3.60 -12.11
C ARG A 659 -17.10 3.86 -10.91
N LEU A 660 -16.15 2.97 -10.61
CA LEU A 660 -15.21 3.16 -9.52
C LEU A 660 -14.28 4.35 -9.80
N VAL A 661 -13.77 4.47 -11.02
CA VAL A 661 -12.92 5.61 -11.42
C VAL A 661 -13.65 6.95 -11.28
N GLU A 662 -14.95 6.98 -11.55
CA GLU A 662 -15.77 8.19 -11.41
C GLU A 662 -16.09 8.55 -9.95
N GLN A 663 -16.18 7.57 -9.06
CA GLN A 663 -16.82 7.77 -7.74
C GLN A 663 -15.90 7.62 -6.54
N LEU A 664 -14.78 6.93 -6.67
CA LEU A 664 -13.83 6.74 -5.57
C LEU A 664 -12.93 7.96 -5.37
N THR A 665 -12.62 8.27 -4.12
CA THR A 665 -11.81 9.42 -3.70
C THR A 665 -10.31 9.17 -3.82
N TYR A 666 -9.89 7.94 -3.55
CA TYR A 666 -8.48 7.53 -3.44
C TYR A 666 -7.99 6.73 -4.66
N LEU A 667 -8.87 6.47 -5.63
CA LEU A 667 -8.54 5.80 -6.87
C LEU A 667 -8.05 6.81 -7.91
N TYR A 668 -6.91 6.51 -8.52
CA TYR A 668 -6.34 7.26 -9.63
C TYR A 668 -6.33 6.40 -10.90
N SER A 669 -6.37 7.08 -12.04
CA SER A 669 -6.23 6.46 -13.35
C SER A 669 -5.33 7.29 -14.26
N ASP A 670 -4.57 6.62 -15.11
CA ASP A 670 -3.80 7.19 -16.21
C ASP A 670 -4.01 6.32 -17.45
N ASN A 671 -4.99 6.70 -18.29
CA ASN A 671 -5.45 6.08 -19.55
C ASN A 671 -5.60 4.55 -19.58
N THR A 672 -4.53 3.82 -19.30
CA THR A 672 -4.42 2.36 -19.30
C THR A 672 -4.23 1.75 -17.92
N ARG A 673 -3.87 2.53 -16.89
CA ARG A 673 -3.50 2.02 -15.55
C ARG A 673 -4.29 2.64 -14.40
N PHE A 674 -4.50 1.85 -13.35
CA PHE A 674 -5.33 2.20 -12.19
C PHE A 674 -4.60 1.87 -10.88
N TRP A 675 -4.64 2.78 -9.90
CA TRP A 675 -3.99 2.57 -8.60
C TRP A 675 -4.67 3.32 -7.45
N PHE A 676 -4.51 2.80 -6.23
CA PHE A 676 -4.87 3.52 -5.01
C PHE A 676 -3.68 4.31 -4.44
N ASP A 677 -3.97 5.46 -3.85
CA ASP A 677 -3.05 6.25 -3.03
C ASP A 677 -3.71 6.60 -1.68
N THR A 678 -2.93 6.92 -0.66
CA THR A 678 -3.46 7.43 0.62
C THR A 678 -3.86 8.90 0.54
N ARG A 679 -3.44 9.61 -0.50
CA ARG A 679 -3.86 10.98 -0.79
C ARG A 679 -5.15 11.00 -1.61
N PRO A 680 -6.11 11.86 -1.28
CA PRO A 680 -7.33 12.02 -2.08
C PRO A 680 -6.98 12.64 -3.45
N SER A 681 -7.67 12.19 -4.50
CA SER A 681 -7.46 12.71 -5.86
C SER A 681 -7.86 14.18 -5.97
N VAL A 682 -7.02 14.99 -6.64
CA VAL A 682 -7.25 16.44 -6.79
C VAL A 682 -8.54 16.72 -7.55
N ASN A 683 -8.83 15.92 -8.57
CA ASN A 683 -10.05 16.04 -9.36
C ASN A 683 -11.29 15.78 -8.51
N ARG A 684 -11.25 14.79 -7.60
CA ARG A 684 -12.38 14.52 -6.71
C ARG A 684 -12.51 15.59 -5.63
N LEU A 685 -11.42 16.02 -5.02
CA LEU A 685 -11.44 17.13 -4.07
C LEU A 685 -12.00 18.41 -4.72
N ALA A 686 -11.72 18.65 -6.00
CA ALA A 686 -12.29 19.74 -6.77
C ALA A 686 -13.79 19.55 -7.02
N ALA A 687 -14.24 18.34 -7.39
CA ALA A 687 -15.66 18.02 -7.58
C ALA A 687 -16.46 18.15 -6.27
N ASP A 688 -15.96 17.60 -5.17
CA ASP A 688 -16.60 17.68 -3.84
C ASP A 688 -16.69 19.14 -3.36
N ARG A 689 -15.63 19.93 -3.58
CA ARG A 689 -15.65 21.37 -3.28
C ARG A 689 -16.60 22.13 -4.20
N ALA A 690 -16.70 21.76 -5.47
CA ALA A 690 -17.66 22.37 -6.39
C ALA A 690 -19.10 22.11 -5.95
N GLU A 691 -19.40 20.89 -5.48
CA GLU A 691 -20.71 20.54 -4.92
C GLU A 691 -21.01 21.30 -3.63
N GLN A 692 -20.01 21.49 -2.75
CA GLN A 692 -20.14 22.29 -1.53
C GLN A 692 -20.36 23.79 -1.78
N LEU A 693 -19.89 24.31 -2.92
CA LEU A 693 -20.07 25.72 -3.27
C LEU A 693 -21.50 26.05 -3.71
N GLY A 694 -22.34 25.05 -4.04
CA GLY A 694 -23.74 25.25 -4.41
C GLY A 694 -23.92 26.40 -5.41
N ASP A 695 -24.80 27.35 -5.08
CA ASP A 695 -25.10 28.51 -5.90
C ASP A 695 -24.10 29.68 -5.74
N TYR A 696 -23.05 29.55 -4.92
CA TYR A 696 -22.08 30.64 -4.71
C TYR A 696 -21.41 31.09 -6.01
N ALA A 697 -21.10 30.13 -6.89
CA ALA A 697 -20.56 30.44 -8.21
C ALA A 697 -21.56 31.26 -9.05
N GLU A 698 -22.84 30.94 -8.97
CA GLU A 698 -23.92 31.68 -9.63
C GLU A 698 -24.07 33.10 -9.08
N GLU A 699 -24.06 33.26 -7.76
CA GLU A 699 -24.12 34.57 -7.11
C GLU A 699 -22.92 35.44 -7.49
N GLU A 700 -21.71 34.89 -7.52
CA GLU A 700 -20.50 35.62 -7.88
C GLU A 700 -20.47 35.97 -9.38
N ILE A 701 -20.96 35.09 -10.28
CA ILE A 701 -21.14 35.40 -11.71
C ILE A 701 -22.13 36.55 -11.87
N LYS A 702 -23.30 36.47 -11.24
CA LYS A 702 -24.33 37.55 -11.27
C LYS A 702 -23.77 38.85 -10.72
N LYS A 703 -23.05 38.82 -9.60
CA LYS A 703 -22.41 39.99 -8.99
C LYS A 703 -21.35 40.62 -9.91
N ARG A 704 -20.58 39.84 -10.66
CA ARG A 704 -19.61 40.34 -11.63
C ARG A 704 -20.28 40.92 -12.87
N LEU A 705 -21.35 40.30 -13.37
CA LEU A 705 -22.15 40.83 -14.47
C LEU A 705 -22.80 42.16 -14.09
N LEU A 706 -23.38 42.29 -12.89
CA LEU A 706 -24.00 43.52 -12.39
C LEU A 706 -23.00 44.66 -12.12
N LYS A 707 -21.70 44.36 -11.97
CA LYS A 707 -20.65 45.39 -11.84
C LYS A 707 -20.33 46.11 -13.16
N ILE A 708 -20.75 45.54 -14.29
CA ILE A 708 -20.56 46.14 -15.61
C ILE A 708 -21.62 47.25 -15.78
N LYS A 709 -21.21 48.50 -15.57
CA LYS A 709 -22.10 49.68 -15.65
C LYS A 709 -22.07 50.41 -17.00
N ASP A 710 -21.11 50.09 -17.86
CA ASP A 710 -20.96 50.72 -19.17
C ASP A 710 -22.05 50.24 -20.12
N LYS A 711 -22.74 51.19 -20.76
CA LYS A 711 -23.84 50.93 -21.69
C LYS A 711 -23.46 51.14 -23.15
N GLY A 712 -22.26 51.66 -23.45
CA GLY A 712 -21.93 52.08 -24.82
C GLY A 712 -22.98 53.03 -25.40
N ASP A 713 -23.36 52.81 -26.67
CA ASP A 713 -24.41 53.59 -27.36
C ASP A 713 -25.84 53.00 -27.20
N PHE A 714 -26.00 51.92 -26.44
CA PHE A 714 -27.31 51.31 -26.20
C PHE A 714 -28.13 52.14 -25.21
N ALA A 715 -29.43 52.28 -25.47
CA ALA A 715 -30.36 52.96 -24.57
C ALA A 715 -30.51 52.25 -23.21
N GLY A 716 -30.25 50.94 -23.17
CA GLY A 716 -30.24 50.13 -21.96
C GLY A 716 -29.43 48.84 -22.12
N VAL A 717 -28.84 48.37 -21.02
CA VAL A 717 -28.19 47.05 -20.95
C VAL A 717 -28.81 46.25 -19.81
N HIS A 718 -29.33 45.07 -20.12
CA HIS A 718 -30.03 44.18 -19.22
C HIS A 718 -29.14 42.96 -18.94
N MET A 719 -28.62 42.86 -17.71
CA MET A 719 -27.71 41.79 -17.29
C MET A 719 -28.51 40.65 -16.66
N ALA A 720 -28.46 39.46 -17.26
CA ALA A 720 -29.16 38.26 -16.83
C ALA A 720 -30.63 38.53 -16.42
N PRO A 721 -31.47 39.07 -17.32
CA PRO A 721 -32.89 39.29 -17.01
C PRO A 721 -33.55 37.95 -16.63
N SER A 722 -34.44 37.99 -15.64
CA SER A 722 -35.12 36.78 -15.15
C SER A 722 -36.31 36.40 -16.04
N SER A 723 -36.83 37.37 -16.80
CA SER A 723 -37.88 37.16 -17.80
C SER A 723 -37.84 38.21 -18.92
N SER A 724 -38.58 37.99 -20.00
CA SER A 724 -38.76 38.96 -21.09
C SER A 724 -39.38 40.29 -20.63
N ALA A 725 -40.15 40.28 -19.54
CA ALA A 725 -40.75 41.49 -18.96
C ALA A 725 -39.72 42.47 -18.37
N ASP A 726 -38.51 41.98 -18.04
CA ASP A 726 -37.43 42.81 -17.50
C ASP A 726 -36.72 43.64 -18.60
N VAL A 727 -37.08 43.42 -19.86
CA VAL A 727 -36.57 44.15 -21.02
C VAL A 727 -37.68 45.01 -21.60
N ALA A 728 -37.57 46.33 -21.41
CA ALA A 728 -38.55 47.27 -21.93
C ALA A 728 -38.46 47.35 -23.46
N ASP A 729 -39.56 47.04 -24.13
CA ASP A 729 -39.72 47.20 -25.58
C ASP A 729 -40.18 48.64 -25.89
N GLU A 730 -39.21 49.44 -26.32
CA GLU A 730 -39.29 50.85 -26.66
C GLU A 730 -38.58 51.05 -28.01
N GLN A 731 -38.83 52.17 -28.70
CA GLN A 731 -38.22 52.48 -30.00
C GLN A 731 -36.75 52.93 -29.88
N CYS A 732 -35.93 52.12 -29.22
CA CYS A 732 -34.49 52.34 -29.05
C CYS A 732 -33.73 51.02 -28.95
N THR A 733 -32.45 51.00 -29.33
CA THR A 733 -31.64 49.77 -29.30
C THR A 733 -31.14 49.48 -27.89
N ARG A 734 -31.41 48.26 -27.38
CA ARG A 734 -30.99 47.77 -26.05
C ARG A 734 -30.16 46.49 -26.18
N LEU A 735 -29.29 46.23 -25.22
CA LEU A 735 -28.47 45.01 -25.16
C LEU A 735 -28.93 44.11 -24.02
N VAL A 736 -29.09 42.81 -24.29
CA VAL A 736 -29.38 41.79 -23.29
C VAL A 736 -28.19 40.83 -23.18
N VAL A 737 -27.68 40.64 -21.97
CA VAL A 737 -26.62 39.67 -21.66
C VAL A 737 -27.27 38.51 -20.91
N LEU A 738 -27.33 37.33 -21.53
CA LEU A 738 -28.00 36.16 -20.94
C LEU A 738 -27.20 35.55 -19.78
N ASP A 739 -27.91 34.87 -18.88
CA ASP A 739 -27.34 34.09 -17.78
C ASP A 739 -26.45 32.95 -18.31
N TYR A 740 -25.44 32.53 -17.53
CA TYR A 740 -24.53 31.43 -17.88
C TYR A 740 -25.23 30.09 -18.14
N LYS A 741 -26.44 29.90 -17.56
CA LYS A 741 -27.30 28.72 -17.83
C LYS A 741 -27.77 28.67 -19.28
N HIS A 742 -27.85 29.81 -19.95
CA HIS A 742 -28.27 29.95 -21.34
C HIS A 742 -27.05 30.07 -22.25
N TYR A 743 -26.38 28.94 -22.50
CA TYR A 743 -25.16 28.90 -23.31
C TYR A 743 -25.44 28.60 -24.79
N HIS A 744 -24.51 28.99 -25.65
CA HIS A 744 -24.49 28.67 -27.08
C HIS A 744 -23.18 27.98 -27.45
N SER A 745 -23.27 26.90 -28.20
CA SER A 745 -22.13 26.22 -28.80
C SER A 745 -22.22 26.31 -30.33
N SER A 746 -21.07 26.48 -30.98
CA SER A 746 -20.99 26.59 -32.44
C SER A 746 -21.62 25.38 -33.12
N GLY A 747 -22.55 25.62 -34.05
CA GLY A 747 -23.23 24.56 -34.82
C GLY A 747 -24.47 23.96 -34.13
N ASN A 748 -24.92 24.54 -33.00
CA ASN A 748 -26.18 24.16 -32.35
C ASN A 748 -27.22 25.28 -32.48
N ASP A 749 -28.05 25.19 -33.51
CA ASP A 749 -29.10 26.18 -33.84
C ASP A 749 -30.31 26.13 -32.89
N ASN A 750 -30.29 25.22 -31.90
CA ASN A 750 -31.31 25.07 -30.88
C ASN A 750 -30.72 25.09 -29.45
N SER A 751 -29.74 25.97 -29.21
CA SER A 751 -29.10 26.07 -27.90
C SER A 751 -29.98 26.80 -26.87
N PRO A 752 -29.77 26.56 -25.56
CA PRO A 752 -30.49 27.26 -24.49
C PRO A 752 -30.37 28.80 -24.58
N ALA A 753 -29.22 29.33 -25.00
CA ALA A 753 -29.05 30.76 -25.29
C ALA A 753 -30.01 31.27 -26.38
N LEU A 754 -30.12 30.54 -27.49
CA LEU A 754 -30.97 30.95 -28.60
C LEU A 754 -32.45 30.85 -28.22
N GLN A 755 -32.83 29.85 -27.42
CA GLN A 755 -34.19 29.74 -26.89
C GLN A 755 -34.55 30.92 -25.98
N ALA A 756 -33.68 31.28 -25.04
CA ALA A 756 -33.91 32.43 -24.16
C ALA A 756 -33.87 33.78 -24.90
N ALA A 757 -32.94 33.96 -25.84
CA ALA A 757 -32.92 35.14 -26.70
C ALA A 757 -34.19 35.25 -27.55
N ARG A 758 -34.68 34.11 -28.08
CA ARG A 758 -35.95 34.03 -28.80
C ARG A 758 -37.11 34.43 -27.92
N GLU A 759 -37.19 33.88 -26.72
CA GLU A 759 -38.27 34.22 -25.78
C GLU A 759 -38.31 35.71 -25.43
N ILE A 760 -37.14 36.36 -25.28
CA ILE A 760 -37.02 37.78 -24.95
C ILE A 760 -37.37 38.70 -26.14
N LEU A 761 -37.06 38.30 -27.37
CA LEU A 761 -37.37 39.11 -28.56
C LEU A 761 -38.77 38.84 -29.12
N GLU A 762 -39.16 37.56 -29.25
CA GLU A 762 -40.41 37.14 -29.89
C GLU A 762 -41.62 37.42 -29.01
N ASN A 763 -41.44 37.51 -27.69
CA ASN A 763 -42.54 37.76 -26.79
C ASN A 763 -42.48 39.15 -26.14
N ARG A 764 -43.45 39.98 -26.53
CA ARG A 764 -44.15 40.88 -25.62
C ARG A 764 -45.64 40.52 -25.59
N GLY A 765 -45.93 39.23 -25.42
CA GLY A 765 -47.17 38.62 -25.93
C GLY A 765 -46.90 37.87 -27.25
N THR A 766 -47.91 37.68 -28.12
CA THR A 766 -47.92 36.58 -29.12
C THR A 766 -47.83 37.02 -30.61
N GLY A 767 -46.63 37.10 -31.21
CA GLY A 767 -46.47 37.24 -32.68
C GLY A 767 -45.04 36.95 -33.19
N PRO A 768 -44.83 36.33 -34.38
CA PRO A 768 -43.52 35.81 -34.81
C PRO A 768 -42.61 36.82 -35.57
N VAL A 769 -41.28 36.65 -35.47
CA VAL A 769 -40.22 37.44 -36.13
C VAL A 769 -39.07 36.54 -36.62
N ASP A 770 -38.43 36.84 -37.76
CA ASP A 770 -37.27 36.14 -38.33
C ASP A 770 -35.90 36.73 -37.90
N TRP A 771 -34.86 35.91 -37.87
CA TRP A 771 -33.54 36.23 -37.29
C TRP A 771 -32.37 36.21 -38.28
N GLU A 772 -31.40 37.13 -38.10
CA GLU A 772 -30.07 37.10 -38.74
C GLU A 772 -28.95 36.97 -37.69
N VAL A 773 -27.97 36.08 -37.92
CA VAL A 773 -26.90 35.79 -36.96
C VAL A 773 -25.55 36.35 -37.43
N SER A 774 -24.88 37.12 -36.57
CA SER A 774 -23.55 37.69 -36.83
C SER A 774 -22.55 37.35 -35.73
N ARG A 775 -21.37 36.80 -36.10
CA ARG A 775 -20.31 36.44 -35.15
C ARG A 775 -19.51 37.68 -34.69
N ILE A 776 -19.27 37.79 -33.39
CA ILE A 776 -18.40 38.80 -32.77
C ILE A 776 -17.11 38.11 -32.26
N SER A 777 -15.95 38.60 -32.67
CA SER A 777 -14.64 38.03 -32.30
C SER A 777 -14.25 38.30 -30.84
N GLY A 778 -13.46 37.40 -30.24
CA GLY A 778 -12.88 37.57 -28.90
C GLY A 778 -11.85 38.72 -28.84
N GLY A 779 -11.72 39.38 -27.69
CA GLY A 779 -10.79 40.50 -27.48
C GLY A 779 -10.81 41.02 -26.03
N SER A 780 -9.90 41.94 -25.71
CA SER A 780 -9.74 42.54 -24.37
C SER A 780 -10.82 43.56 -23.98
N GLU A 781 -11.56 44.08 -24.96
CA GLU A 781 -12.69 45.00 -24.74
C GLU A 781 -13.95 44.26 -24.28
N ASN A 782 -14.79 44.91 -23.48
CA ASN A 782 -16.07 44.37 -23.04
C ASN A 782 -16.99 44.05 -24.24
N MET A 783 -17.79 42.98 -24.11
CA MET A 783 -18.72 42.49 -25.14
C MET A 783 -19.69 43.56 -25.65
N VAL A 784 -20.12 44.49 -24.79
CA VAL A 784 -21.03 45.60 -25.14
C VAL A 784 -20.41 46.48 -26.24
N LEU A 785 -19.17 46.92 -26.02
CA LEU A 785 -18.45 47.78 -26.97
C LEU A 785 -18.14 47.04 -28.27
N ARG A 786 -17.84 45.73 -28.19
CA ARG A 786 -17.62 44.89 -29.37
C ARG A 786 -18.88 44.72 -30.21
N ALA A 787 -20.03 44.48 -29.58
CA ALA A 787 -21.32 44.40 -30.27
C ALA A 787 -21.69 45.74 -30.92
N ASN A 788 -21.53 46.84 -30.18
CA ASN A 788 -21.78 48.18 -30.71
C ASN A 788 -20.93 48.50 -31.95
N LYS A 789 -19.61 48.28 -31.88
CA LYS A 789 -18.71 48.46 -33.04
C LYS A 789 -19.12 47.60 -34.24
N LYS A 790 -19.56 46.36 -34.01
CA LYS A 790 -19.99 45.46 -35.09
C LYS A 790 -21.27 45.97 -35.77
N LEU A 791 -22.25 46.44 -35.00
CA LEU A 791 -23.51 46.99 -35.53
C LEU A 791 -23.30 48.29 -36.30
N LEU A 792 -22.44 49.20 -35.79
CA LEU A 792 -22.07 50.44 -36.49
C LEU A 792 -21.36 50.14 -37.81
N ASN A 793 -20.36 49.25 -37.80
CA ASN A 793 -19.59 48.90 -39.00
C ASN A 793 -20.45 48.20 -40.06
N ALA A 794 -21.45 47.42 -39.65
CA ALA A 794 -22.38 46.76 -40.56
C ALA A 794 -23.57 47.66 -40.96
N GLN A 795 -23.63 48.90 -40.47
CA GLN A 795 -24.74 49.84 -40.67
C GLN A 795 -26.12 49.32 -40.22
N HIS A 796 -26.13 48.32 -39.33
CA HIS A 796 -27.37 47.85 -38.68
C HIS A 796 -27.85 48.80 -37.58
N LEU A 797 -26.98 49.70 -37.12
CA LEU A 797 -27.32 50.80 -36.24
C LEU A 797 -26.72 52.08 -36.83
N ILE A 798 -27.57 53.03 -37.22
CA ILE A 798 -27.16 54.29 -37.82
C ILE A 798 -27.33 55.41 -36.79
N THR A 799 -26.21 55.95 -36.32
CA THR A 799 -26.17 57.04 -35.32
C THR A 799 -26.04 58.42 -35.95
N GLN A 800 -25.66 58.49 -37.23
CA GLN A 800 -25.62 59.69 -38.06
C GLN A 800 -26.00 59.30 -39.49
N TRP A 801 -26.86 60.08 -40.14
CA TRP A 801 -27.37 59.75 -41.46
C TRP A 801 -27.33 60.94 -42.41
N SER A 802 -27.00 60.69 -43.68
CA SER A 802 -26.77 61.74 -44.69
C SER A 802 -28.06 62.09 -45.42
N PRO A 803 -28.35 63.38 -45.67
CA PRO A 803 -29.50 63.81 -46.47
C PRO A 803 -29.53 63.20 -47.88
N ALA A 804 -28.36 62.97 -48.48
CA ALA A 804 -28.25 62.33 -49.79
C ALA A 804 -28.77 60.89 -49.77
N ILE A 805 -28.45 60.14 -48.71
CA ILE A 805 -28.87 58.74 -48.56
C ILE A 805 -30.36 58.68 -48.23
N LEU A 806 -30.87 59.59 -47.38
CA LEU A 806 -32.30 59.71 -47.12
C LEU A 806 -33.07 59.97 -48.42
N LYS A 807 -32.61 60.91 -49.26
CA LYS A 807 -33.21 61.15 -50.58
C LYS A 807 -33.21 59.89 -51.45
N MET A 808 -32.09 59.18 -51.53
CA MET A 808 -32.00 57.95 -52.31
C MET A 808 -33.01 56.88 -51.87
N GLU A 809 -33.20 56.70 -50.56
CA GLU A 809 -34.19 55.73 -50.04
C GLU A 809 -35.63 56.19 -50.29
N LEU A 810 -35.90 57.49 -50.17
CA LEU A 810 -37.20 58.08 -50.50
C LEU A 810 -37.54 57.90 -52.00
N ASP A 811 -36.61 58.23 -52.90
CA ASP A 811 -36.71 58.03 -54.35
C ASP A 811 -36.97 56.55 -54.69
N ARG A 812 -36.25 55.65 -54.01
CA ARG A 812 -36.28 54.22 -54.28
C ARG A 812 -37.61 53.59 -53.90
N TRP A 813 -38.17 53.96 -52.75
CA TRP A 813 -39.28 53.23 -52.13
C TRP A 813 -40.56 54.05 -51.92
N LEU A 814 -40.47 55.35 -51.63
CA LEU A 814 -41.58 56.10 -51.02
C LEU A 814 -42.17 57.20 -51.90
N TRP A 815 -41.41 57.83 -52.80
CA TRP A 815 -41.90 58.93 -53.66
C TRP A 815 -42.68 58.49 -54.89
N LYS A 816 -42.74 57.19 -55.21
CA LYS A 816 -43.37 56.68 -56.43
C LYS A 816 -44.88 56.93 -56.50
N GLU A 817 -45.56 56.95 -55.36
CA GLU A 817 -47.02 57.09 -55.29
C GLU A 817 -47.48 58.49 -54.82
N SER A 818 -46.60 59.26 -54.18
CA SER A 818 -46.87 60.62 -53.72
C SER A 818 -45.59 61.47 -53.75
N PRO A 819 -45.63 62.71 -54.24
CA PRO A 819 -44.47 63.61 -54.26
C PRO A 819 -44.09 64.17 -52.87
N HIS A 820 -44.79 63.78 -51.80
CA HIS A 820 -44.50 64.18 -50.42
C HIS A 820 -44.89 63.11 -49.41
N ILE A 821 -44.26 63.15 -48.23
CA ILE A 821 -44.53 62.26 -47.08
C ILE A 821 -44.43 63.06 -45.77
N SER A 822 -45.31 62.79 -44.81
CA SER A 822 -45.21 63.38 -43.48
C SER A 822 -44.07 62.74 -42.69
N ILE A 823 -43.35 63.51 -41.87
CA ILE A 823 -42.23 62.99 -41.06
C ILE A 823 -42.70 61.87 -40.13
N LYS A 824 -43.89 62.00 -39.55
CA LYS A 824 -44.50 60.97 -38.69
C LYS A 824 -44.69 59.65 -39.44
N ASN A 825 -45.17 59.68 -40.68
CA ASN A 825 -45.35 58.47 -41.48
C ASN A 825 -44.00 57.90 -41.92
N LEU A 826 -43.04 58.76 -42.28
CA LEU A 826 -41.69 58.33 -42.61
C LEU A 826 -41.00 57.61 -41.43
N TRP A 827 -41.08 58.17 -40.22
CA TRP A 827 -40.58 57.51 -39.01
C TRP A 827 -41.30 56.18 -38.74
N GLY A 828 -42.62 56.16 -38.92
CA GLY A 828 -43.42 54.93 -38.84
C GLY A 828 -42.94 53.86 -39.82
N TYR A 829 -42.61 54.24 -41.05
CA TYR A 829 -42.10 53.29 -42.05
C TYR A 829 -40.69 52.80 -41.73
N LEU A 830 -39.77 53.69 -41.34
CA LEU A 830 -38.40 53.33 -40.93
C LEU A 830 -38.37 52.36 -39.74
N THR A 831 -39.37 52.44 -38.86
CA THR A 831 -39.49 51.55 -37.68
C THR A 831 -40.26 50.27 -37.99
N THR A 832 -41.15 50.27 -39.00
CA THR A 832 -41.97 49.10 -39.36
C THR A 832 -41.30 48.17 -40.37
N TYR A 833 -40.70 48.71 -41.44
CA TYR A 833 -40.25 47.91 -42.57
C TYR A 833 -38.75 47.57 -42.49
N CYS A 834 -38.42 46.28 -42.44
CA CYS A 834 -37.05 45.79 -42.24
C CYS A 834 -36.05 46.07 -43.36
N TYR A 835 -36.54 46.35 -44.57
CA TYR A 835 -35.68 46.72 -45.71
C TYR A 835 -35.30 48.20 -45.71
N LEU A 836 -35.86 49.01 -44.82
CA LEU A 836 -35.48 50.42 -44.66
C LEU A 836 -34.39 50.58 -43.59
N PRO A 837 -33.55 51.65 -43.66
CA PRO A 837 -32.44 51.85 -42.74
C PRO A 837 -32.86 51.98 -41.26
N ARG A 838 -32.06 51.40 -40.35
CA ARG A 838 -32.32 51.38 -38.90
C ARG A 838 -31.55 52.48 -38.17
N LEU A 839 -32.26 53.58 -37.90
CA LEU A 839 -31.72 54.72 -37.17
C LEU A 839 -31.73 54.45 -35.66
N LYS A 840 -30.76 55.03 -34.94
CA LYS A 840 -30.65 54.91 -33.47
C LYS A 840 -31.94 55.34 -32.77
N ASP A 841 -32.50 56.47 -33.18
CA ASP A 841 -33.72 57.09 -32.67
C ASP A 841 -34.23 58.16 -33.65
N GLU A 842 -35.39 58.76 -33.36
CA GLU A 842 -36.03 59.78 -34.22
C GLU A 842 -35.18 61.05 -34.35
N THR A 843 -34.29 61.33 -33.39
CA THR A 843 -33.44 62.53 -33.42
C THR A 843 -32.44 62.48 -34.57
N VAL A 844 -31.95 61.29 -34.93
CA VAL A 844 -31.08 61.10 -36.11
C VAL A 844 -31.83 61.49 -37.38
N LEU A 845 -33.10 61.06 -37.55
CA LEU A 845 -33.91 61.42 -38.70
C LEU A 845 -34.13 62.93 -38.78
N MET A 846 -34.53 63.54 -37.66
CA MET A 846 -34.80 64.98 -37.59
C MET A 846 -33.55 65.80 -37.90
N GLN A 847 -32.38 65.37 -37.41
CA GLN A 847 -31.11 66.01 -37.73
C GLN A 847 -30.79 65.88 -39.23
N THR A 848 -30.94 64.69 -39.82
CA THR A 848 -30.73 64.48 -41.25
C THR A 848 -31.67 65.31 -42.12
N ILE A 849 -32.94 65.47 -41.72
CA ILE A 849 -33.89 66.33 -42.42
C ILE A 849 -33.45 67.80 -42.33
N ASN A 850 -33.06 68.26 -41.14
CA ASN A 850 -32.56 69.63 -40.94
C ASN A 850 -31.34 69.92 -41.81
N ASP A 851 -30.35 69.03 -41.80
CA ASP A 851 -29.13 69.16 -42.60
C ASP A 851 -29.45 69.16 -44.10
N GLY A 852 -30.46 68.36 -44.52
CA GLY A 852 -30.91 68.26 -45.91
C GLY A 852 -31.62 69.49 -46.44
N ILE A 853 -32.44 70.15 -45.61
CA ILE A 853 -33.17 71.38 -45.98
C ILE A 853 -32.20 72.57 -46.11
N CYS A 854 -31.06 72.55 -45.43
CA CYS A 854 -30.03 73.59 -45.55
C CYS A 854 -29.38 73.64 -46.95
N GLY A 855 -29.40 72.55 -47.71
CA GLY A 855 -28.93 72.49 -49.10
C GLY A 855 -30.06 72.59 -50.11
N THR A 856 -29.78 73.02 -51.34
CA THR A 856 -30.77 73.05 -52.44
C THR A 856 -30.81 71.76 -53.27
N GLU A 857 -30.11 70.71 -52.84
CA GLU A 857 -29.83 69.54 -53.69
C GLU A 857 -30.69 68.32 -53.35
N TYR A 858 -31.33 68.29 -52.17
CA TYR A 858 -31.96 67.07 -51.65
C TYR A 858 -33.49 67.07 -51.66
N PHE A 859 -34.12 67.75 -50.70
CA PHE A 859 -35.57 67.80 -50.51
C PHE A 859 -35.98 69.10 -49.78
N ALA A 860 -37.26 69.45 -49.83
CA ALA A 860 -37.84 70.61 -49.16
C ALA A 860 -38.82 70.19 -48.06
N TYR A 861 -38.99 71.03 -47.04
CA TYR A 861 -39.97 70.79 -45.98
C TYR A 861 -41.17 71.71 -46.14
N ALA A 862 -42.39 71.20 -46.01
CA ALA A 862 -43.60 72.01 -45.94
C ALA A 862 -44.27 71.81 -44.57
N ALA A 863 -44.84 72.89 -44.02
CA ALA A 863 -45.60 72.81 -42.78
C ALA A 863 -46.94 72.07 -42.97
N ASN A 864 -47.56 72.23 -44.15
CA ASN A 864 -48.77 71.49 -44.52
C ASN A 864 -48.94 71.43 -46.05
N VAL A 865 -49.78 70.50 -46.54
CA VAL A 865 -50.23 70.41 -47.94
C VAL A 865 -51.75 70.53 -47.96
N THR A 866 -52.30 71.46 -48.75
CA THR A 866 -53.77 71.64 -48.85
C THR A 866 -54.41 70.54 -49.69
N GLU A 867 -55.73 70.36 -49.59
CA GLU A 867 -56.50 69.41 -50.42
C GLU A 867 -56.35 69.66 -51.94
N GLU A 868 -56.03 70.90 -52.32
CA GLU A 868 -55.74 71.32 -53.69
C GLU A 868 -54.29 71.04 -54.14
N GLY A 869 -53.46 70.42 -53.28
CA GLY A 869 -52.08 70.05 -53.59
C GLY A 869 -51.05 71.17 -53.41
N LYS A 870 -51.37 72.26 -52.70
CA LYS A 870 -50.46 73.39 -52.49
C LYS A 870 -49.66 73.24 -51.20
N TYR A 871 -48.34 73.35 -51.29
CA TYR A 871 -47.42 73.30 -50.15
C TYR A 871 -47.38 74.64 -49.39
N GLN A 872 -47.80 74.64 -48.13
CA GLN A 872 -47.77 75.80 -47.24
C GLN A 872 -46.54 75.76 -46.34
N GLY A 873 -45.89 76.91 -46.15
CA GLY A 873 -44.68 77.02 -45.32
C GLY A 873 -43.49 76.24 -45.88
N LEU A 874 -43.37 76.16 -47.21
CA LEU A 874 -42.28 75.47 -47.88
C LEU A 874 -40.94 76.15 -47.54
N LYS A 875 -40.02 75.39 -46.95
CA LYS A 875 -38.67 75.80 -46.59
C LYS A 875 -37.67 75.04 -47.45
N PHE A 876 -36.77 75.81 -48.06
CA PHE A 876 -35.68 75.33 -48.91
C PHE A 876 -34.50 76.28 -48.71
N GLY A 877 -33.34 75.76 -48.30
CA GLY A 877 -32.15 76.55 -47.96
C GLY A 877 -32.21 77.29 -46.61
N GLN A 878 -33.04 76.86 -45.64
CA GLN A 878 -33.18 77.50 -44.32
C GLN A 878 -33.41 76.49 -43.17
N LEU A 879 -32.73 76.69 -42.03
CA LEU A 879 -32.88 75.85 -40.82
C LEU A 879 -34.33 75.85 -40.28
N LEU A 880 -34.84 74.68 -39.87
CA LEU A 880 -36.07 74.59 -39.08
C LEU A 880 -35.78 75.01 -37.62
N PRO A 881 -36.61 75.86 -37.00
CA PRO A 881 -36.45 76.18 -35.58
C PRO A 881 -36.85 74.96 -34.74
N THR A 882 -35.90 74.42 -33.98
CA THR A 882 -36.18 73.56 -32.82
C THR A 882 -36.68 74.45 -31.68
N GLY A 883 -37.95 74.33 -31.27
CA GLY A 883 -38.50 75.22 -30.25
C GLY A 883 -39.70 74.66 -29.50
N ILE A 884 -39.52 74.56 -28.18
CA ILE A 884 -40.52 74.32 -27.13
C ILE A 884 -41.48 75.53 -27.07
N LEU A 885 -42.78 75.26 -26.99
CA LEU A 885 -43.81 76.27 -26.74
C LEU A 885 -43.95 76.53 -25.23
N TYR A 886 -43.75 77.78 -24.81
CA TYR A 886 -44.27 78.30 -23.54
C TYR A 886 -45.57 79.07 -23.83
N HIS A 887 -46.50 79.03 -22.89
CA HIS A 887 -47.76 79.78 -22.89
C HIS A 887 -47.76 80.75 -21.70
N GLU A 888 -48.47 81.88 -21.83
CA GLU A 888 -48.82 82.79 -20.73
C GLU A 888 -50.00 82.29 -19.89
#